data_AF-A0A1Q3ZJV4-F1
#
_entry.id   AF-A0A1Q3ZJV4-F1
#
_cell.length_a   1.000
_cell.length_b   1.000
_cell.length_c   1.000
_cell.angle_alpha   90.00
_cell.angle_beta   90.00
_cell.angle_gamma   90.00
#
_symmetry.space_group_name_H-M   'P 1'
#
loop_
_entity.id
_entity.type
_entity.pdbx_description
1 polymer ?
#
loop_
_entity_poly.entity_id
_entity_poly.type
_entity_poly.pdbx_seq_one_letter_code
_entity_poly.pdbx_strand_id
1 'polypeptide(L)'
;MANYTTPGVYVEEISTIPPSVAPVATAIPAFIGYTEKAFEKESLHLKPFRISSMLDYESYFGYAYPQKGIEVTVDGSTITKIEGLNNTPAFKMYYALQMYFANGGGPCYIVSIGQYGIPNPPPPAPVLPPNITLTDHEKGLAAVEKEDELTLLIFPDSNGLNSANDYYSVMNQGLIQSNKLQDRFTIIDTYKDGAIGTSDNPIPELRNKITNDTDYRKYGAAYYPYLKTIIDYNYNDAEVDVTLNNLNFTSRIDEKLIVIDEINTKLSGLATPINDYYTNVLPTTPTSNPLDEDDRLIGRGYIQNLINIFTQYADTFNSMIAVYEELNILLDGTLQSEIDDLITWTENNINQKLNDFNGFYTEFGAATLEEIRAKAIFTSILSVSMLDYVSGNFDFIGKVTSLYLSPTGYISVLNDTIITDGYDTSVATTLEAVKQVNNLLYNQIKQTIADVPMLLPPSSAIAGVYARVDNSLGVWRAPANVSLTYVIAPSQIVSNEDQGGMNVDDVSGKSINAIRAFTGKGTMVWGARTLDGNSNEWRFINVRRFYNFAEESVKKATEPFVFQSNDANTWVMVRGMIESFLTQQWKAGALAGASTEQAFYVKIGLGSTMTTQDILEGRMIVEIGMAVVRPAEFIILKFTHKMQEL
;
A
#
# COMPACT_ATOMS: atom_id res chain seq x y z
N MET A 1 -40.53 22.25 43.14
CA MET A 1 -40.81 23.17 44.27
C MET A 1 -41.30 22.35 45.44
N ALA A 2 -40.70 22.52 46.62
CA ALA A 2 -41.20 21.87 47.83
C ALA A 2 -42.60 22.43 48.17
N ASN A 3 -43.55 21.55 48.43
CA ASN A 3 -44.91 21.95 48.83
C ASN A 3 -44.96 22.14 50.34
N TYR A 4 -44.98 23.40 50.78
CA TYR A 4 -45.12 23.76 52.19
C TYR A 4 -46.59 23.72 52.60
N THR A 5 -46.93 22.82 53.53
CA THR A 5 -48.31 22.55 53.96
C THR A 5 -48.66 23.12 55.34
N THR A 6 -47.74 23.82 56.00
CA THR A 6 -47.98 24.43 57.33
C THR A 6 -47.38 25.84 57.45
N PRO A 7 -47.97 26.75 58.24
CA PRO A 7 -47.41 28.08 58.48
C PRO A 7 -46.15 28.00 59.38
N GLY A 8 -45.01 28.53 58.92
CA GLY A 8 -43.74 28.53 59.64
C GLY A 8 -42.67 29.36 58.93
N VAL A 9 -41.51 29.54 59.57
CA VAL A 9 -40.30 30.11 58.94
C VAL A 9 -39.47 28.95 58.39
N TYR A 10 -39.22 28.96 57.08
CA TYR A 10 -38.41 27.95 56.40
C TYR A 10 -37.09 28.57 55.95
N VAL A 11 -36.00 27.84 56.16
CA VAL A 11 -34.68 28.20 55.65
C VAL A 11 -34.39 27.20 54.53
N GLU A 12 -34.36 27.70 53.30
CA GLU A 12 -33.83 26.96 52.17
C GLU A 12 -32.38 27.38 51.93
N GLU A 13 -31.48 26.40 51.84
CA GLU A 13 -30.12 26.65 51.41
C GLU A 13 -30.11 26.70 49.87
N ILE A 14 -30.27 27.90 49.31
CA ILE A 14 -30.17 28.12 47.88
C ILE A 14 -28.69 27.94 47.53
N SER A 15 -28.35 26.88 46.79
CA SER A 15 -27.00 26.73 46.24
C SER A 15 -26.68 27.94 45.37
N THR A 16 -25.74 28.77 45.84
CA THR A 16 -25.25 29.96 45.12
C THR A 16 -24.11 29.62 44.16
N ILE A 17 -23.77 28.33 44.00
CA ILE A 17 -22.74 27.91 43.05
C ILE A 17 -23.26 28.27 41.66
N PRO A 18 -22.61 29.20 40.95
CA PRO A 18 -23.04 29.54 39.60
C PRO A 18 -22.91 28.28 38.72
N PRO A 19 -23.80 28.11 37.73
CA PRO A 19 -23.65 27.03 36.76
C PRO A 19 -22.25 27.09 36.13
N SER A 20 -21.69 25.94 35.79
CA SER A 20 -20.34 25.83 35.26
C SER A 20 -20.37 25.78 33.73
N VAL A 21 -19.43 26.46 33.08
CA VAL A 21 -19.17 26.27 31.64
C VAL A 21 -18.53 24.91 31.44
N ALA A 22 -19.20 24.02 30.69
CA ALA A 22 -18.61 22.77 30.24
C ALA A 22 -17.69 23.04 29.04
N PRO A 23 -16.41 22.62 29.06
CA PRO A 23 -15.53 22.71 27.91
C PRO A 23 -16.07 21.94 26.70
N VAL A 24 -16.09 22.56 25.52
CA VAL A 24 -16.36 21.86 24.25
C VAL A 24 -15.14 21.09 23.74
N ALA A 25 -15.35 20.15 22.82
CA ALA A 25 -14.25 19.48 22.15
C ALA A 25 -13.43 20.48 21.30
N THR A 26 -12.12 20.27 21.18
CA THR A 26 -11.21 21.26 20.57
C THR A 26 -10.62 20.83 19.22
N ALA A 27 -10.65 19.53 18.90
CA ALA A 27 -9.98 18.94 17.73
C ALA A 27 -10.73 17.74 17.14
N ILE A 28 -12.01 17.94 16.82
CA ILE A 28 -12.85 17.00 16.06
C ILE A 28 -12.89 17.48 14.60
N PRO A 29 -12.14 16.82 13.69
CA PRO A 29 -12.14 17.18 12.28
C PRO A 29 -13.30 16.56 11.52
N ALA A 30 -13.75 17.27 10.49
CA ALA A 30 -14.50 16.69 9.37
C ALA A 30 -13.57 16.48 8.17
N PHE A 31 -13.50 15.24 7.71
CA PHE A 31 -12.83 14.84 6.49
C PHE A 31 -13.85 14.82 5.35
N ILE A 32 -13.67 15.70 4.37
CA ILE A 32 -14.58 15.87 3.23
C ILE A 32 -13.89 15.33 1.98
N GLY A 33 -14.42 14.25 1.39
CA GLY A 33 -13.81 13.59 0.25
C GLY A 33 -14.53 12.32 -0.19
N TYR A 34 -13.96 11.64 -1.17
CA TYR A 34 -14.51 10.46 -1.83
C TYR A 34 -14.18 9.19 -1.05
N THR A 35 -15.13 8.26 -1.04
CA THR A 35 -15.02 6.99 -0.32
C THR A 35 -15.29 5.82 -1.26
N GLU A 36 -14.96 4.59 -0.86
CA GLU A 36 -15.31 3.42 -1.68
C GLU A 36 -16.83 3.20 -1.64
N LYS A 37 -17.39 3.21 -0.43
CA LYS A 37 -18.81 3.07 -0.12
C LYS A 37 -19.19 4.08 0.95
N ALA A 38 -20.48 4.26 1.22
CA ALA A 38 -20.95 5.09 2.31
C ALA A 38 -22.31 4.56 2.77
N PHE A 39 -22.28 3.53 3.60
CA PHE A 39 -23.48 2.78 3.98
C PHE A 39 -23.36 2.18 5.38
N GLU A 40 -24.41 2.31 6.18
CA GLU A 40 -24.60 1.56 7.43
C GLU A 40 -25.87 0.72 7.35
N LYS A 41 -27.03 1.38 7.48
CA LYS A 41 -28.38 0.85 7.22
C LYS A 41 -29.06 1.61 6.08
N GLU A 42 -28.66 2.86 5.92
CA GLU A 42 -29.04 3.76 4.85
C GLU A 42 -27.79 4.38 4.24
N SER A 43 -27.96 5.05 3.11
CA SER A 43 -26.88 5.79 2.47
C SER A 43 -26.39 6.92 3.38
N LEU A 44 -25.08 6.97 3.54
CA LEU A 44 -24.33 8.02 4.25
C LEU A 44 -23.76 9.08 3.29
N HIS A 45 -24.13 9.04 2.01
CA HIS A 45 -23.69 10.04 1.04
C HIS A 45 -24.15 11.46 1.46
N LEU A 46 -23.22 12.41 1.51
CA LEU A 46 -23.44 13.79 1.98
C LEU A 46 -24.09 13.91 3.37
N LYS A 47 -23.97 12.85 4.19
CA LYS A 47 -24.35 12.88 5.60
C LYS A 47 -23.09 12.77 6.44
N PRO A 48 -22.74 13.81 7.22
CA PRO A 48 -21.63 13.71 8.16
C PRO A 48 -21.87 12.56 9.13
N PHE A 49 -20.91 11.65 9.21
CA PHE A 49 -21.01 10.48 10.07
C PHE A 49 -19.79 10.37 10.96
N ARG A 50 -20.02 10.20 12.26
CA ARG A 50 -18.99 10.17 13.28
C ARG A 50 -18.38 8.77 13.37
N ILE A 51 -17.05 8.70 13.27
CA ILE A 51 -16.27 7.47 13.46
C ILE A 51 -15.26 7.68 14.59
N SER A 52 -14.79 6.59 15.20
CA SER A 52 -13.79 6.64 16.27
C SER A 52 -12.50 5.92 15.94
N SER A 53 -12.48 5.11 14.88
CA SER A 53 -11.32 4.30 14.51
C SER A 53 -11.25 4.03 13.00
N MET A 54 -10.10 3.53 12.54
CA MET A 54 -9.94 3.06 11.16
C MET A 54 -10.85 1.86 10.85
N LEU A 55 -11.11 1.00 11.83
CA LEU A 55 -12.02 -0.15 11.66
C LEU A 55 -13.46 0.30 11.39
N ASP A 56 -13.92 1.37 12.06
CA ASP A 56 -15.21 1.98 11.77
C ASP A 56 -15.23 2.53 10.34
N TYR A 57 -14.15 3.19 9.92
CA TYR A 57 -14.04 3.70 8.55
C TYR A 57 -14.16 2.57 7.52
N GLU A 58 -13.39 1.48 7.66
CA GLU A 58 -13.45 0.34 6.74
C GLU A 58 -14.85 -0.30 6.71
N SER A 59 -15.51 -0.36 7.86
CA SER A 59 -16.86 -0.91 7.99
C SER A 59 -17.90 -0.10 7.20
N TYR A 60 -17.89 1.23 7.33
CA TYR A 60 -18.92 2.11 6.74
C TYR A 60 -18.55 2.73 5.39
N PHE A 61 -17.26 2.97 5.17
CA PHE A 61 -16.72 3.73 4.04
C PHE A 61 -15.76 2.96 3.12
N GLY A 62 -15.28 1.79 3.56
CA GLY A 62 -14.49 0.86 2.75
C GLY A 62 -13.00 1.16 2.72
N TYR A 63 -12.33 0.66 1.68
CA TYR A 63 -10.87 0.66 1.53
C TYR A 63 -10.39 1.69 0.50
N ALA A 64 -9.07 1.85 0.36
CA ALA A 64 -8.49 2.72 -0.63
C ALA A 64 -8.80 2.28 -2.07
N TYR A 65 -8.96 3.24 -2.98
CA TYR A 65 -9.02 2.96 -4.41
C TYR A 65 -7.73 2.27 -4.88
N PRO A 66 -7.82 1.11 -5.56
CA PRO A 66 -6.64 0.43 -6.08
C PRO A 66 -5.87 1.29 -7.09
N GLN A 67 -4.58 1.49 -6.86
CA GLN A 67 -3.67 2.18 -7.75
C GLN A 67 -3.59 1.45 -9.09
N LYS A 68 -3.70 2.21 -10.19
CA LYS A 68 -3.68 1.70 -11.57
C LYS A 68 -2.41 2.16 -12.28
N GLY A 69 -2.04 1.45 -13.35
CA GLY A 69 -0.92 1.81 -14.23
C GLY A 69 0.44 1.65 -13.57
N ILE A 70 0.58 0.70 -12.64
CA ILE A 70 1.88 0.32 -12.08
C ILE A 70 2.58 -0.54 -13.12
N GLU A 71 3.75 -0.08 -13.56
CA GLU A 71 4.56 -0.77 -14.55
C GLU A 71 5.91 -1.13 -13.93
N VAL A 72 6.29 -2.41 -13.99
CA VAL A 72 7.55 -2.92 -13.42
C VAL A 72 8.38 -3.51 -14.54
N THR A 73 9.60 -3.02 -14.73
CA THR A 73 10.56 -3.62 -15.66
C THR A 73 11.59 -4.43 -14.89
N VAL A 74 11.75 -5.69 -15.29
CA VAL A 74 12.75 -6.61 -14.75
C VAL A 74 13.73 -6.96 -15.86
N ASP A 75 15.03 -6.87 -15.60
CA ASP A 75 16.09 -7.30 -16.49
C ASP A 75 16.86 -8.46 -15.85
N GLY A 76 16.75 -9.65 -16.42
CA GLY A 76 17.24 -10.90 -15.84
C GLY A 76 16.59 -11.24 -14.49
N SER A 77 17.26 -10.90 -13.40
CA SER A 77 16.73 -11.06 -12.03
C SER A 77 16.71 -9.76 -11.24
N THR A 78 17.00 -8.63 -11.90
CA THR A 78 17.07 -7.32 -11.26
C THR A 78 15.90 -6.47 -11.70
N ILE A 79 15.19 -5.88 -10.74
CA ILE A 79 14.15 -4.89 -11.04
C ILE A 79 14.86 -3.59 -11.41
N THR A 80 14.70 -3.15 -12.66
CA THR A 80 15.41 -1.97 -13.19
C THR A 80 14.56 -0.71 -13.16
N LYS A 81 13.23 -0.85 -13.19
CA LYS A 81 12.31 0.29 -13.25
C LYS A 81 10.98 -0.02 -12.60
N ILE A 82 10.44 0.96 -11.87
CA ILE A 82 9.05 0.97 -11.43
C ILE A 82 8.45 2.33 -11.79
N GLU A 83 7.35 2.32 -12.54
CA GLU A 83 6.58 3.49 -12.95
C GLU A 83 5.14 3.40 -12.43
N GLY A 84 4.41 4.51 -12.53
CA GLY A 84 3.02 4.59 -12.05
C GLY A 84 2.84 4.86 -10.56
N LEU A 85 3.86 4.61 -9.72
CA LEU A 85 3.81 4.88 -8.26
C LEU A 85 4.26 6.28 -7.86
N ASN A 86 5.01 6.98 -8.72
CA ASN A 86 5.39 8.38 -8.52
C ASN A 86 4.19 9.36 -8.67
N ASN A 87 3.04 8.84 -9.09
CA ASN A 87 1.79 9.58 -9.14
C ASN A 87 1.07 9.47 -7.80
N THR A 88 0.72 10.60 -7.21
CA THR A 88 -0.08 10.65 -5.99
C THR A 88 -1.40 9.89 -6.18
N PRO A 89 -1.86 9.06 -5.21
CA PRO A 89 -3.11 8.33 -5.34
C PRO A 89 -4.27 9.24 -5.76
N ALA A 90 -5.13 8.76 -6.65
CA ALA A 90 -6.28 9.53 -7.15
C ALA A 90 -7.17 10.00 -6.00
N PHE A 91 -7.53 9.06 -5.12
CA PHE A 91 -8.27 9.30 -3.89
C PHE A 91 -7.37 9.01 -2.68
N LYS A 92 -7.25 10.00 -1.79
CA LYS A 92 -6.35 10.04 -0.64
C LYS A 92 -7.08 9.86 0.69
N MET A 93 -8.41 9.96 0.72
CA MET A 93 -9.22 9.88 1.96
C MET A 93 -8.81 8.74 2.91
N TYR A 94 -8.70 7.51 2.39
CA TYR A 94 -8.34 6.33 3.19
C TYR A 94 -6.95 6.49 3.85
N TYR A 95 -5.94 6.84 3.04
CA TYR A 95 -4.55 7.02 3.51
C TYR A 95 -4.40 8.24 4.44
N ALA A 96 -5.16 9.30 4.18
CA ALA A 96 -5.26 10.48 5.03
C ALA A 96 -5.76 10.14 6.44
N LEU A 97 -6.76 9.26 6.56
CA LEU A 97 -7.24 8.80 7.86
C LEU A 97 -6.24 7.90 8.58
N GLN A 98 -5.53 7.03 7.86
CA GLN A 98 -4.43 6.27 8.46
C GLN A 98 -3.39 7.21 9.07
N MET A 99 -3.01 8.27 8.35
CA MET A 99 -2.09 9.31 8.85
C MET A 99 -2.66 10.06 10.06
N TYR A 100 -3.95 10.40 10.04
CA TYR A 100 -4.63 11.09 11.13
C TYR A 100 -4.59 10.27 12.43
N PHE A 101 -5.05 9.01 12.38
CA PHE A 101 -5.06 8.14 13.55
C PHE A 101 -3.65 7.81 14.02
N ALA A 102 -2.69 7.57 13.10
CA ALA A 102 -1.29 7.32 13.45
C ALA A 102 -0.61 8.50 14.18
N ASN A 103 -1.07 9.73 13.94
CA ASN A 103 -0.53 10.94 14.58
C ASN A 103 -1.28 11.36 15.87
N GLY A 104 -2.16 10.50 16.39
CA GLY A 104 -2.92 10.73 17.62
C GLY A 104 -4.29 11.37 17.40
N GLY A 105 -4.87 11.15 16.22
CA GLY A 105 -6.26 11.46 15.92
C GLY A 105 -7.24 10.75 16.86
N GLY A 106 -8.37 11.41 17.12
CA GLY A 106 -9.47 10.90 17.94
C GLY A 106 -10.74 10.73 17.10
N PRO A 107 -11.94 10.84 17.71
CA PRO A 107 -13.18 10.83 16.95
C PRO A 107 -13.20 11.92 15.87
N CYS A 108 -13.66 11.56 14.67
CA CYS A 108 -13.77 12.47 13.55
C CYS A 108 -15.05 12.20 12.76
N TYR A 109 -15.41 13.15 11.91
CA TYR A 109 -16.54 13.03 11.00
C TYR A 109 -16.04 12.76 9.59
N ILE A 110 -16.73 11.85 8.90
CA ILE A 110 -16.51 11.58 7.49
C ILE A 110 -17.69 12.13 6.71
N VAL A 111 -17.40 12.88 5.65
CA VAL A 111 -18.40 13.32 4.69
C VAL A 111 -18.03 12.75 3.33
N SER A 112 -18.72 11.68 2.95
CA SER A 112 -18.60 11.09 1.63
C SER A 112 -19.28 11.97 0.59
N ILE A 113 -18.49 12.73 -0.18
CA ILE A 113 -18.99 13.60 -1.26
C ILE A 113 -19.14 12.88 -2.61
N GLY A 114 -18.64 11.65 -2.70
CA GLY A 114 -18.79 10.77 -3.86
C GLY A 114 -18.24 9.39 -3.55
N GLN A 115 -18.58 8.42 -4.41
CA GLN A 115 -18.17 7.02 -4.25
C GLN A 115 -17.45 6.53 -5.50
N TYR A 116 -16.31 5.86 -5.35
CA TYR A 116 -15.59 5.20 -6.44
C TYR A 116 -15.73 3.67 -6.47
N GLY A 117 -16.27 3.09 -5.39
CA GLY A 117 -16.67 1.69 -5.38
C GLY A 117 -18.06 1.49 -5.97
N ILE A 118 -18.55 0.24 -5.97
CA ILE A 118 -19.91 -0.07 -6.41
C ILE A 118 -20.88 0.56 -5.41
N PRO A 119 -21.72 1.55 -5.82
CA PRO A 119 -22.64 2.20 -4.87
C PRO A 119 -23.66 1.18 -4.34
N ASN A 120 -24.14 1.37 -3.12
CA ASN A 120 -25.17 0.51 -2.51
C ASN A 120 -26.38 1.36 -2.06
N PRO A 121 -27.58 1.19 -2.66
CA PRO A 121 -27.93 0.19 -3.68
C PRO A 121 -27.24 0.45 -5.03
N PRO A 122 -26.97 -0.61 -5.82
CA PRO A 122 -26.31 -0.46 -7.12
C PRO A 122 -27.15 0.42 -8.06
N PRO A 123 -26.57 1.47 -8.66
CA PRO A 123 -27.23 2.17 -9.74
C PRO A 123 -27.36 1.24 -10.95
N PRO A 124 -28.33 1.49 -11.85
CA PRO A 124 -28.60 0.64 -13.02
C PRO A 124 -27.45 0.56 -14.04
N ALA A 125 -26.33 1.25 -13.84
CA ALA A 125 -25.13 1.19 -14.69
C ALA A 125 -23.84 1.21 -13.83
N PRO A 126 -22.76 0.52 -14.26
CA PRO A 126 -21.46 0.64 -13.60
C PRO A 126 -20.99 2.09 -13.70
N VAL A 127 -20.77 2.73 -12.55
CA VAL A 127 -20.30 4.12 -12.47
C VAL A 127 -18.79 4.08 -12.63
N LEU A 128 -18.27 4.66 -13.72
CA LEU A 128 -16.85 5.01 -13.84
C LEU A 128 -16.44 5.81 -12.59
N PRO A 129 -15.21 5.66 -12.06
CA PRO A 129 -14.82 6.42 -10.86
C PRO A 129 -15.10 7.90 -11.09
N PRO A 130 -15.81 8.58 -10.16
CA PRO A 130 -16.23 9.95 -10.37
C PRO A 130 -15.00 10.84 -10.50
N ASN A 131 -15.01 11.72 -11.49
CA ASN A 131 -14.02 12.81 -11.53
C ASN A 131 -14.17 13.64 -10.25
N ILE A 132 -13.06 14.02 -9.65
CA ILE A 132 -13.05 14.91 -8.49
C ILE A 132 -13.54 16.29 -8.94
N THR A 133 -14.67 16.75 -8.41
CA THR A 133 -15.28 18.03 -8.82
C THR A 133 -15.36 19.04 -7.68
N LEU A 134 -15.33 20.32 -8.04
CA LEU A 134 -15.54 21.43 -7.11
C LEU A 134 -16.93 21.35 -6.46
N THR A 135 -17.97 21.08 -7.27
CA THR A 135 -19.36 21.01 -6.84
C THR A 135 -19.59 19.97 -5.73
N ASP A 136 -18.89 18.84 -5.78
CA ASP A 136 -19.03 17.80 -4.75
C ASP A 136 -18.42 18.26 -3.41
N HIS A 137 -17.29 18.97 -3.45
CA HIS A 137 -16.70 19.57 -2.25
C HIS A 137 -17.59 20.67 -1.66
N GLU A 138 -18.22 21.50 -2.50
CA GLU A 138 -19.18 22.52 -2.07
C GLU A 138 -20.38 21.91 -1.34
N LYS A 139 -20.92 20.80 -1.86
CA LYS A 139 -22.01 20.06 -1.20
C LYS A 139 -21.55 19.45 0.13
N GLY A 140 -20.33 18.90 0.17
CA GLY A 140 -19.75 18.38 1.40
C GLY A 140 -19.59 19.45 2.47
N LEU A 141 -19.14 20.64 2.07
CA LEU A 141 -19.00 21.79 2.97
C LEU A 141 -20.36 22.28 3.50
N ALA A 142 -21.38 22.32 2.66
CA ALA A 142 -22.75 22.64 3.07
C ALA A 142 -23.35 21.57 4.00
N ALA A 143 -22.95 20.31 3.86
CA ALA A 143 -23.39 19.22 4.73
C ALA A 143 -22.78 19.35 6.14
N VAL A 144 -21.46 19.58 6.24
CA VAL A 144 -20.81 19.76 7.54
C VAL A 144 -21.30 20.99 8.28
N GLU A 145 -21.77 22.05 7.59
CA GLU A 145 -22.27 23.28 8.23
C GLU A 145 -23.37 23.03 9.28
N LYS A 146 -24.12 21.94 9.14
CA LYS A 146 -25.23 21.59 10.02
C LYS A 146 -24.80 20.89 11.31
N GLU A 147 -23.54 20.44 11.38
CA GLU A 147 -23.00 19.72 12.52
C GLU A 147 -22.27 20.67 13.49
N ASP A 148 -22.69 20.64 14.74
CA ASP A 148 -22.23 21.58 15.77
C ASP A 148 -20.99 21.11 16.56
N GLU A 149 -20.59 19.83 16.43
CA GLU A 149 -19.41 19.26 17.15
C GLU A 149 -18.07 19.54 16.41
N LEU A 150 -18.13 20.02 15.17
CA LEU A 150 -16.97 20.13 14.28
C LEU A 150 -16.11 21.33 14.59
N THR A 151 -14.79 21.12 14.63
CA THR A 151 -13.82 22.19 14.94
C THR A 151 -12.71 22.31 13.89
N LEU A 152 -12.47 21.28 13.09
CA LEU A 152 -11.47 21.31 12.02
C LEU A 152 -12.08 20.90 10.68
N LEU A 153 -11.65 21.53 9.59
CA LEU A 153 -12.04 21.19 8.22
C LEU A 153 -10.82 20.69 7.43
N ILE A 154 -10.92 19.49 6.87
CA ILE A 154 -9.87 18.82 6.09
C ILE A 154 -10.45 18.32 4.77
N PHE A 155 -9.71 18.50 3.67
CA PHE A 155 -10.14 18.13 2.32
C PHE A 155 -9.13 17.20 1.63
N PRO A 156 -9.01 15.93 2.03
CA PRO A 156 -7.95 15.03 1.54
C PRO A 156 -7.87 14.89 0.03
N ASP A 157 -9.02 14.88 -0.65
CA ASP A 157 -9.09 14.61 -2.10
C ASP A 157 -9.06 15.87 -2.96
N SER A 158 -9.14 17.05 -2.37
CA SER A 158 -9.19 18.31 -3.11
C SER A 158 -7.96 18.54 -4.00
N ASN A 159 -6.79 18.01 -3.62
CA ASN A 159 -5.58 18.04 -4.45
C ASN A 159 -5.72 17.27 -5.78
N GLY A 160 -6.75 16.44 -5.94
CA GLY A 160 -7.09 15.77 -7.19
C GLY A 160 -7.99 16.61 -8.13
N LEU A 161 -8.38 17.83 -7.75
CA LEU A 161 -9.05 18.76 -8.66
C LEU A 161 -8.10 19.13 -9.81
N ASN A 162 -8.64 19.31 -11.01
CA ASN A 162 -7.83 19.57 -12.21
C ASN A 162 -7.21 20.99 -12.25
N SER A 163 -7.70 21.91 -11.42
CA SER A 163 -7.35 23.32 -11.44
C SER A 163 -6.97 23.82 -10.06
N ALA A 164 -5.85 24.54 -9.98
CA ALA A 164 -5.45 25.22 -8.75
C ALA A 164 -6.51 26.24 -8.28
N ASN A 165 -7.21 26.90 -9.21
CA ASN A 165 -8.28 27.83 -8.85
C ASN A 165 -9.40 27.12 -8.09
N ASP A 166 -9.78 25.93 -8.54
CA ASP A 166 -10.86 25.16 -7.92
C ASP A 166 -10.42 24.66 -6.55
N TYR A 167 -9.17 24.19 -6.43
CA TYR A 167 -8.58 23.80 -5.14
C TYR A 167 -8.66 24.94 -4.12
N TYR A 168 -8.11 26.11 -4.45
CA TYR A 168 -8.10 27.24 -3.51
C TYR A 168 -9.49 27.87 -3.34
N SER A 169 -10.44 27.65 -4.26
CA SER A 169 -11.85 28.00 -4.05
C SER A 169 -12.44 27.20 -2.89
N VAL A 170 -12.24 25.88 -2.85
CA VAL A 170 -12.67 25.02 -1.72
C VAL A 170 -12.03 25.49 -0.41
N MET A 171 -10.72 25.77 -0.42
CA MET A 171 -10.02 26.26 0.78
C MET A 171 -10.59 27.60 1.28
N ASN A 172 -10.84 28.54 0.36
CA ASN A 172 -11.42 29.83 0.70
C ASN A 172 -12.85 29.69 1.24
N GLN A 173 -13.67 28.77 0.70
CA GLN A 173 -15.00 28.49 1.23
C GLN A 173 -14.93 27.90 2.65
N GLY A 174 -13.96 27.02 2.93
CA GLY A 174 -13.69 26.53 4.29
C GLY A 174 -13.36 27.66 5.27
N LEU A 175 -12.52 28.61 4.85
CA LEU A 175 -12.19 29.81 5.65
C LEU A 175 -13.41 30.70 5.91
N ILE A 176 -14.25 30.90 4.89
CA ILE A 176 -15.48 31.69 5.00
C ILE A 176 -16.46 31.02 5.96
N GLN A 177 -16.66 29.71 5.86
CA GLN A 177 -17.52 28.98 6.79
C GLN A 177 -16.96 29.02 8.22
N SER A 178 -15.64 28.92 8.38
CA SER A 178 -14.98 29.02 9.68
C SER A 178 -15.17 30.40 10.31
N ASN A 179 -15.15 31.47 9.51
CA ASN A 179 -15.48 32.82 9.98
C ASN A 179 -16.96 32.98 10.33
N LYS A 180 -17.86 32.37 9.56
CA LYS A 180 -19.31 32.45 9.79
C LYS A 180 -19.72 31.79 11.11
N LEU A 181 -19.18 30.60 11.40
CA LEU A 181 -19.56 29.81 12.58
C LEU A 181 -18.68 30.08 13.80
N GLN A 182 -17.44 30.57 13.59
CA GLN A 182 -16.46 30.97 14.61
C GLN A 182 -15.95 29.84 15.53
N ASP A 183 -16.39 28.61 15.32
CA ASP A 183 -15.99 27.40 16.04
C ASP A 183 -14.97 26.54 15.25
N ARG A 184 -14.94 26.69 13.92
CA ARG A 184 -14.11 25.89 13.00
C ARG A 184 -12.77 26.53 12.64
N PHE A 185 -11.85 25.68 12.18
CA PHE A 185 -10.54 26.06 11.68
C PHE A 185 -10.14 25.18 10.48
N THR A 186 -9.73 25.79 9.37
CA THR A 186 -9.37 25.05 8.14
C THR A 186 -7.87 24.78 8.06
N ILE A 187 -7.48 23.52 7.85
CA ILE A 187 -6.08 23.15 7.60
C ILE A 187 -5.89 22.98 6.10
N ILE A 188 -4.90 23.68 5.55
CA ILE A 188 -4.69 23.83 4.12
C ILE A 188 -3.33 23.26 3.74
N ASP A 189 -3.29 22.53 2.64
CA ASP A 189 -2.04 22.07 2.03
C ASP A 189 -1.68 22.96 0.84
N THR A 190 -0.47 22.79 0.32
CA THR A 190 -0.18 23.30 -1.02
C THR A 190 -0.90 22.45 -2.06
N TYR A 191 -1.38 23.08 -3.14
CA TYR A 191 -2.09 22.36 -4.21
C TYR A 191 -1.24 21.23 -4.83
N LYS A 192 0.06 21.47 -5.00
CA LYS A 192 1.03 20.50 -5.54
C LYS A 192 2.27 20.40 -4.65
N ASP A 193 3.05 19.34 -4.86
CA ASP A 193 4.38 19.13 -4.28
C ASP A 193 5.49 19.64 -5.21
N GLY A 194 5.65 20.97 -5.26
CA GLY A 194 6.70 21.60 -6.04
C GLY A 194 7.90 22.03 -5.18
N ALA A 195 9.10 22.03 -5.77
CA ALA A 195 10.32 22.42 -5.10
C ALA A 195 10.45 23.96 -5.00
N ILE A 196 10.94 24.45 -3.86
CA ILE A 196 11.22 25.88 -3.66
C ILE A 196 12.27 26.35 -4.68
N GLY A 197 12.09 27.55 -5.22
CA GLY A 197 13.02 28.15 -6.19
C GLY A 197 12.86 27.66 -7.63
N THR A 198 11.93 26.75 -7.90
CA THR A 198 11.59 26.29 -9.26
C THR A 198 10.34 27.01 -9.80
N SER A 199 10.04 26.85 -11.10
CA SER A 199 8.80 27.33 -11.69
C SER A 199 7.55 26.69 -11.08
N ASP A 200 7.70 25.51 -10.47
CA ASP A 200 6.62 24.75 -9.85
C ASP A 200 6.45 25.07 -8.36
N ASN A 201 7.17 26.07 -7.83
CA ASN A 201 7.08 26.46 -6.42
C ASN A 201 5.62 26.78 -6.01
N PRO A 202 5.01 26.02 -5.09
CA PRO A 202 3.60 26.18 -4.75
C PRO A 202 3.34 27.33 -3.76
N ILE A 203 4.37 27.88 -3.12
CA ILE A 203 4.25 28.91 -2.07
C ILE A 203 3.65 30.21 -2.65
N PRO A 204 4.17 30.80 -3.76
CA PRO A 204 3.55 31.99 -4.36
C PRO A 204 2.14 31.71 -4.88
N GLU A 205 1.88 30.52 -5.43
CA GLU A 205 0.56 30.16 -5.94
C GLU A 205 -0.49 30.17 -4.83
N LEU A 206 -0.19 29.54 -3.68
CA LEU A 206 -1.04 29.57 -2.49
C LEU A 206 -1.31 31.01 -2.05
N ARG A 207 -0.25 31.82 -1.94
CA ARG A 207 -0.36 33.22 -1.51
C ARG A 207 -1.21 34.07 -2.45
N ASN A 208 -1.14 33.84 -3.76
CA ASN A 208 -1.89 34.61 -4.73
C ASN A 208 -3.37 34.22 -4.79
N LYS A 209 -3.72 32.97 -4.47
CA LYS A 209 -5.08 32.43 -4.62
C LYS A 209 -5.88 32.34 -3.32
N ILE A 210 -5.24 32.24 -2.16
CA ILE A 210 -5.92 32.38 -0.85
C ILE A 210 -6.41 33.82 -0.68
N THR A 211 -7.56 33.99 -0.03
CA THR A 211 -8.19 35.29 0.22
C THR A 211 -7.25 36.35 0.85
N ASN A 212 -7.41 37.59 0.39
CA ASN A 212 -6.72 38.78 0.94
C ASN A 212 -7.46 39.40 2.13
N ASP A 213 -8.61 38.86 2.50
CA ASP A 213 -9.37 39.33 3.66
C ASP A 213 -8.80 38.75 4.97
N THR A 214 -8.37 39.63 5.87
CA THR A 214 -7.85 39.28 7.21
C THR A 214 -8.88 38.54 8.05
N ASP A 215 -10.18 38.79 7.84
CA ASP A 215 -11.23 38.19 8.65
C ASP A 215 -11.39 36.69 8.40
N TYR A 216 -11.04 36.22 7.21
CA TYR A 216 -11.07 34.80 6.87
C TYR A 216 -9.72 34.13 7.16
N ARG A 217 -8.59 34.80 6.87
CA ARG A 217 -7.24 34.21 7.03
C ARG A 217 -6.93 33.75 8.45
N LYS A 218 -7.44 34.43 9.48
CA LYS A 218 -7.21 34.05 10.87
C LYS A 218 -7.73 32.65 11.21
N TYR A 219 -8.71 32.12 10.46
CA TYR A 219 -9.34 30.82 10.69
C TYR A 219 -8.70 29.65 9.93
N GLY A 220 -7.49 29.81 9.38
CA GLY A 220 -6.79 28.67 8.78
C GLY A 220 -5.29 28.74 8.87
N ALA A 221 -4.66 27.61 8.58
CA ALA A 221 -3.21 27.47 8.55
C ALA A 221 -2.79 26.59 7.37
N ALA A 222 -1.77 27.04 6.63
CA ALA A 222 -1.18 26.28 5.54
C ALA A 222 0.06 25.51 6.00
N TYR A 223 0.28 24.32 5.44
CA TYR A 223 1.43 23.47 5.73
C TYR A 223 2.15 23.02 4.45
N TYR A 224 3.48 23.01 4.51
CA TYR A 224 4.36 22.57 3.42
C TYR A 224 5.64 21.97 4.02
N PRO A 225 6.27 20.95 3.41
CA PRO A 225 5.90 20.28 2.16
C PRO A 225 5.05 19.01 2.37
N TYR A 226 4.85 18.23 1.30
CA TYR A 226 4.21 16.92 1.37
C TYR A 226 5.10 15.92 2.14
N LEU A 227 4.50 14.80 2.54
CA LEU A 227 5.13 13.81 3.40
C LEU A 227 5.34 12.51 2.63
N LYS A 228 6.56 11.99 2.66
CA LYS A 228 6.88 10.61 2.25
C LYS A 228 6.55 9.69 3.41
N THR A 229 5.61 8.78 3.21
CA THR A 229 5.06 7.91 4.27
C THR A 229 5.51 6.47 4.12
N ILE A 230 5.36 5.70 5.19
CA ILE A 230 5.56 4.23 5.20
C ILE A 230 4.29 3.46 4.82
N ILE A 231 3.26 4.16 4.32
CA ILE A 231 1.97 3.55 3.99
C ILE A 231 2.09 2.91 2.61
N ASP A 232 1.71 1.63 2.55
CA ASP A 232 1.72 0.87 1.30
C ASP A 232 0.57 1.28 0.38
N TYR A 233 0.85 1.27 -0.93
CA TYR A 233 -0.19 1.45 -1.94
C TYR A 233 -1.11 0.23 -1.97
N ASN A 234 -2.42 0.47 -2.02
CA ASN A 234 -3.39 -0.56 -2.38
C ASN A 234 -3.38 -0.74 -3.91
N TYR A 235 -3.21 -1.96 -4.41
CA TYR A 235 -3.25 -2.28 -5.85
C TYR A 235 -3.71 -3.72 -6.06
N ASN A 236 -4.13 -4.05 -7.29
CA ASN A 236 -4.50 -5.40 -7.68
C ASN A 236 -3.37 -6.03 -8.50
N ASP A 237 -2.86 -7.19 -8.09
CA ASP A 237 -1.80 -7.93 -8.79
C ASP A 237 -2.14 -8.20 -10.27
N ALA A 238 -3.42 -8.33 -10.60
CA ALA A 238 -3.90 -8.56 -11.98
C ALA A 238 -3.72 -7.34 -12.91
N GLU A 239 -3.55 -6.14 -12.34
CA GLU A 239 -3.47 -4.86 -13.06
C GLU A 239 -2.09 -4.19 -12.94
N VAL A 240 -1.12 -4.91 -12.37
CA VAL A 240 0.28 -4.48 -12.36
C VAL A 240 0.94 -5.08 -13.59
N ASP A 241 1.33 -4.21 -14.53
CA ASP A 241 2.02 -4.60 -15.74
C ASP A 241 3.50 -4.88 -15.43
N VAL A 242 3.99 -6.04 -15.85
CA VAL A 242 5.38 -6.46 -15.65
C VAL A 242 5.99 -6.76 -17.00
N THR A 243 7.04 -6.02 -17.34
CA THR A 243 7.87 -6.25 -18.52
C THR A 243 9.12 -7.01 -18.10
N LEU A 244 9.26 -8.23 -18.62
CA LEU A 244 10.36 -9.12 -18.33
C LEU A 244 11.36 -9.11 -19.50
N ASN A 245 12.56 -8.62 -19.27
CA ASN A 245 13.66 -8.56 -20.24
C ASN A 245 14.75 -9.56 -19.85
N ASN A 246 15.39 -10.19 -20.84
CA ASN A 246 16.58 -11.04 -20.68
C ASN A 246 16.49 -12.05 -19.54
N LEU A 247 15.33 -12.68 -19.31
CA LEU A 247 15.18 -13.66 -18.24
C LEU A 247 16.06 -14.88 -18.49
N ASN A 248 17.13 -15.01 -17.70
CA ASN A 248 17.91 -16.24 -17.61
C ASN A 248 17.11 -17.28 -16.80
N PHE A 249 16.22 -18.02 -17.46
CA PHE A 249 15.63 -19.25 -16.92
C PHE A 249 16.65 -20.41 -16.79
N THR A 250 17.89 -20.17 -17.19
CA THR A 250 19.01 -21.12 -17.28
C THR A 250 19.36 -21.79 -15.95
N SER A 251 19.13 -21.15 -14.80
CA SER A 251 19.53 -21.72 -13.49
C SER A 251 18.79 -22.99 -13.07
N ARG A 252 17.64 -23.32 -13.69
CA ARG A 252 16.94 -24.62 -13.50
C ARG A 252 17.19 -25.62 -14.63
N ILE A 253 17.78 -25.16 -15.73
CA ILE A 253 18.04 -25.93 -16.95
C ILE A 253 19.48 -26.47 -16.93
N ASP A 254 20.45 -25.75 -16.36
CA ASP A 254 21.87 -26.15 -16.37
C ASP A 254 22.16 -27.41 -15.54
N GLU A 255 21.53 -27.61 -14.38
CA GLU A 255 21.66 -28.86 -13.61
C GLU A 255 21.07 -30.09 -14.34
N LYS A 256 20.14 -29.87 -15.29
CA LYS A 256 19.42 -30.93 -16.00
C LYS A 256 19.94 -31.18 -17.42
N LEU A 257 20.57 -30.20 -18.06
CA LEU A 257 21.34 -30.39 -19.29
C LEU A 257 22.53 -31.34 -19.08
N ILE A 258 23.11 -31.34 -17.87
CA ILE A 258 24.17 -32.29 -17.47
C ILE A 258 23.65 -33.74 -17.52
N VAL A 259 22.42 -33.98 -17.05
CA VAL A 259 21.78 -35.31 -17.07
C VAL A 259 21.51 -35.77 -18.52
N ILE A 260 21.10 -34.85 -19.38
CA ILE A 260 20.86 -35.13 -20.81
C ILE A 260 22.18 -35.45 -21.55
N ASP A 261 23.27 -34.74 -21.25
CA ASP A 261 24.59 -35.00 -21.85
C ASP A 261 25.20 -36.34 -21.38
N GLU A 262 25.00 -36.70 -20.10
CA GLU A 262 25.35 -38.04 -19.58
C GLU A 262 24.55 -39.17 -20.27
N ILE A 263 23.27 -38.95 -20.54
CA ILE A 263 22.41 -39.91 -21.27
C ILE A 263 22.84 -40.02 -22.73
N ASN A 264 23.15 -38.91 -23.40
CA ASN A 264 23.65 -38.90 -24.78
C ASN A 264 25.00 -39.63 -24.91
N THR A 265 25.88 -39.44 -23.92
CA THR A 265 27.16 -40.17 -23.85
C THR A 265 26.94 -41.68 -23.69
N LYS A 266 26.01 -42.10 -22.81
CA LYS A 266 25.66 -43.53 -22.65
C LYS A 266 25.01 -44.13 -23.91
N LEU A 267 24.10 -43.41 -24.57
CA LEU A 267 23.46 -43.84 -25.83
C LEU A 267 24.47 -44.00 -26.98
N SER A 268 25.42 -43.06 -27.12
CA SER A 268 26.47 -43.14 -28.13
C SER A 268 27.44 -44.31 -27.91
N GLY A 269 27.73 -44.66 -26.65
CA GLY A 269 28.55 -45.82 -26.27
C GLY A 269 27.90 -47.18 -26.55
N LEU A 270 26.58 -47.24 -26.76
CA LEU A 270 25.82 -48.46 -27.05
C LEU A 270 25.64 -48.76 -28.54
N ALA A 271 25.98 -47.80 -29.41
CA ALA A 271 26.03 -48.01 -30.86
C ALA A 271 27.30 -48.77 -31.30
N THR A 272 28.39 -48.66 -30.52
CA THR A 272 29.69 -49.28 -30.82
C THR A 272 29.69 -50.82 -30.73
N PRO A 273 29.07 -51.46 -29.71
CA PRO A 273 29.04 -52.93 -29.58
C PRO A 273 28.30 -53.64 -30.72
N ILE A 274 27.25 -53.02 -31.28
CA ILE A 274 26.53 -53.53 -32.47
C ILE A 274 27.50 -53.59 -33.65
N ASN A 275 28.16 -52.48 -33.96
CA ASN A 275 28.99 -52.39 -35.16
C ASN A 275 30.26 -53.26 -35.07
N ASP A 276 30.84 -53.39 -33.87
CA ASP A 276 31.96 -54.29 -33.61
C ASP A 276 31.55 -55.77 -33.62
N TYR A 277 30.33 -56.13 -33.19
CA TYR A 277 29.80 -57.50 -33.33
C TYR A 277 29.50 -57.85 -34.79
N TYR A 278 28.92 -56.90 -35.55
CA TYR A 278 28.66 -57.05 -36.99
C TYR A 278 29.94 -57.24 -37.81
N THR A 279 31.05 -56.61 -37.40
CA THR A 279 32.30 -56.64 -38.16
C THR A 279 33.29 -57.71 -37.71
N ASN A 280 33.28 -58.13 -36.43
CA ASN A 280 34.33 -59.01 -35.88
C ASN A 280 33.84 -60.40 -35.42
N VAL A 281 32.54 -60.71 -35.43
CA VAL A 281 32.02 -61.92 -34.76
C VAL A 281 31.19 -62.86 -35.68
N LEU A 282 30.99 -62.54 -36.96
CA LEU A 282 30.43 -63.52 -37.93
C LEU A 282 31.40 -64.71 -38.09
N PRO A 283 31.03 -65.95 -37.69
CA PRO A 283 31.86 -67.11 -37.97
C PRO A 283 31.97 -67.36 -39.46
N THR A 284 33.16 -67.73 -39.91
CA THR A 284 33.31 -68.57 -41.10
C THR A 284 32.45 -69.82 -40.92
N THR A 285 31.68 -70.15 -41.95
CA THR A 285 30.74 -71.28 -42.00
C THR A 285 31.33 -72.53 -41.35
N PRO A 286 30.59 -73.28 -40.51
CA PRO A 286 31.10 -74.52 -39.92
C PRO A 286 31.60 -75.45 -41.03
N THR A 287 32.89 -75.83 -40.96
CA THR A 287 33.55 -76.61 -42.02
C THR A 287 33.43 -78.12 -41.79
N SER A 288 32.83 -78.55 -40.68
CA SER A 288 32.67 -79.95 -40.32
C SER A 288 31.21 -80.42 -40.48
N ASN A 289 31.04 -81.52 -41.20
CA ASN A 289 29.80 -82.30 -41.21
C ASN A 289 30.19 -83.77 -40.98
N PRO A 290 29.71 -84.45 -39.93
CA PRO A 290 28.71 -83.99 -38.96
C PRO A 290 29.27 -83.07 -37.87
N LEU A 291 28.42 -82.13 -37.42
CA LEU A 291 28.68 -81.21 -36.31
C LEU A 291 29.15 -81.95 -35.04
N ASP A 292 30.15 -81.38 -34.37
CA ASP A 292 30.74 -81.89 -33.14
C ASP A 292 30.31 -81.09 -31.89
N GLU A 293 30.84 -81.49 -30.74
CA GLU A 293 30.55 -80.87 -29.44
C GLU A 293 31.14 -79.44 -29.32
N ASP A 294 32.23 -79.15 -30.04
CA ASP A 294 32.87 -77.84 -30.06
C ASP A 294 32.00 -76.82 -30.84
N ASP A 295 31.41 -77.25 -31.97
CA ASP A 295 30.43 -76.48 -32.74
C ASP A 295 29.19 -76.12 -31.90
N ARG A 296 28.75 -77.03 -31.02
CA ARG A 296 27.64 -76.79 -30.07
C ARG A 296 28.00 -75.72 -29.04
N LEU A 297 29.22 -75.78 -28.50
CA LEU A 297 29.72 -74.83 -27.51
C LEU A 297 29.87 -73.42 -28.11
N ILE A 298 30.32 -73.34 -29.37
CA ILE A 298 30.41 -72.11 -30.17
C ILE A 298 29.02 -71.49 -30.38
N GLY A 299 28.04 -72.28 -30.82
CA GLY A 299 26.64 -71.83 -30.98
C GLY A 299 26.04 -71.26 -29.69
N ARG A 300 26.29 -71.93 -28.56
CA ARG A 300 25.87 -71.48 -27.24
C ARG A 300 26.56 -70.18 -26.81
N GLY A 301 27.84 -70.02 -27.15
CA GLY A 301 28.59 -68.78 -26.94
C GLY A 301 28.00 -67.58 -27.69
N TYR A 302 27.52 -67.78 -28.92
CA TYR A 302 26.85 -66.72 -29.70
C TYR A 302 25.55 -66.26 -29.08
N ILE A 303 24.69 -67.20 -28.69
CA ILE A 303 23.41 -66.88 -28.04
C ILE A 303 23.67 -66.13 -26.72
N GLN A 304 24.69 -66.55 -25.95
CA GLN A 304 25.08 -65.82 -24.73
C GLN A 304 25.51 -64.39 -25.00
N ASN A 305 26.25 -64.14 -26.08
CA ASN A 305 26.68 -62.79 -26.44
C ASN A 305 25.47 -61.91 -26.82
N LEU A 306 24.52 -62.46 -27.60
CA LEU A 306 23.26 -61.77 -27.90
C LEU A 306 22.44 -61.47 -26.65
N ILE A 307 22.36 -62.41 -25.70
CA ILE A 307 21.72 -62.17 -24.39
C ILE A 307 22.39 -61.00 -23.68
N ASN A 308 23.73 -60.97 -23.63
CA ASN A 308 24.47 -59.89 -22.96
C ASN A 308 24.25 -58.52 -23.64
N ILE A 309 24.15 -58.49 -24.97
CA ILE A 309 23.85 -57.26 -25.73
C ILE A 309 22.43 -56.77 -25.44
N PHE A 310 21.42 -57.66 -25.54
CA PHE A 310 20.03 -57.29 -25.29
C PHE A 310 19.77 -56.94 -23.82
N THR A 311 20.52 -57.52 -22.88
CA THR A 311 20.48 -57.13 -21.46
C THR A 311 20.99 -55.70 -21.28
N GLN A 312 22.10 -55.33 -21.92
CA GLN A 312 22.60 -53.95 -21.88
C GLN A 312 21.60 -52.96 -22.47
N TYR A 313 20.86 -53.34 -23.53
CA TYR A 313 19.78 -52.51 -24.04
C TYR A 313 18.62 -52.37 -23.05
N ALA A 314 18.17 -53.48 -22.45
CA ALA A 314 17.11 -53.41 -21.44
C ALA A 314 17.46 -52.45 -20.29
N ASP A 315 18.68 -52.58 -19.74
CA ASP A 315 19.16 -51.71 -18.65
C ASP A 315 19.20 -50.23 -19.08
N THR A 316 19.58 -49.95 -20.32
CA THR A 316 19.62 -48.60 -20.87
C THR A 316 18.23 -48.01 -21.00
N PHE A 317 17.29 -48.73 -21.61
CA PHE A 317 15.92 -48.25 -21.78
C PHE A 317 15.22 -48.06 -20.43
N ASN A 318 15.45 -48.95 -19.46
CA ASN A 318 14.93 -48.80 -18.11
C ASN A 318 15.49 -47.54 -17.42
N SER A 319 16.79 -47.27 -17.59
CA SER A 319 17.40 -46.03 -17.09
C SER A 319 16.80 -44.80 -17.75
N MET A 320 16.49 -44.85 -19.04
CA MET A 320 15.84 -43.76 -19.78
C MET A 320 14.40 -43.55 -19.31
N ILE A 321 13.61 -44.61 -19.12
CA ILE A 321 12.24 -44.54 -18.59
C ILE A 321 12.24 -43.84 -17.22
N ALA A 322 13.14 -44.21 -16.31
CA ALA A 322 13.24 -43.57 -14.99
C ALA A 322 13.48 -42.06 -15.07
N VAL A 323 14.32 -41.60 -16.02
CA VAL A 323 14.58 -40.16 -16.22
C VAL A 323 13.33 -39.46 -16.77
N TYR A 324 12.62 -40.08 -17.71
CA TYR A 324 11.38 -39.52 -18.23
C TYR A 324 10.30 -39.44 -17.15
N GLU A 325 10.19 -40.43 -16.27
CA GLU A 325 9.29 -40.39 -15.11
C GLU A 325 9.62 -39.24 -14.15
N GLU A 326 10.90 -39.02 -13.85
CA GLU A 326 11.33 -37.85 -13.06
C GLU A 326 10.96 -36.52 -13.76
N LEU A 327 11.21 -36.41 -15.07
CA LEU A 327 10.81 -35.23 -15.85
C LEU A 327 9.29 -35.03 -15.89
N ASN A 328 8.52 -36.09 -15.96
CA ASN A 328 7.06 -36.05 -16.00
C ASN A 328 6.46 -35.51 -14.69
N ILE A 329 7.05 -35.85 -13.54
CA ILE A 329 6.68 -35.26 -12.24
C ILE A 329 6.91 -33.75 -12.24
N LEU A 330 8.00 -33.28 -12.84
CA LEU A 330 8.37 -31.87 -12.92
C LEU A 330 7.53 -31.06 -13.91
N LEU A 331 6.92 -31.74 -14.89
CA LEU A 331 6.07 -31.15 -15.92
C LEU A 331 4.59 -31.51 -15.73
N ASP A 332 4.19 -31.79 -14.49
CA ASP A 332 2.80 -32.05 -14.08
C ASP A 332 2.07 -33.10 -14.93
N GLY A 333 2.75 -34.18 -15.31
CA GLY A 333 2.14 -35.33 -15.98
C GLY A 333 2.03 -35.23 -17.51
N THR A 334 2.63 -34.21 -18.13
CA THR A 334 2.52 -33.96 -19.58
C THR A 334 3.18 -35.01 -20.48
N LEU A 335 4.13 -35.80 -19.98
CA LEU A 335 4.90 -36.79 -20.74
C LEU A 335 4.42 -38.24 -20.54
N GLN A 336 3.27 -38.43 -19.86
CA GLN A 336 2.83 -39.77 -19.49
C GLN A 336 2.58 -40.68 -20.70
N SER A 337 2.03 -40.14 -21.79
CA SER A 337 1.74 -40.93 -23.01
C SER A 337 3.03 -41.44 -23.66
N GLU A 338 4.06 -40.62 -23.71
CA GLU A 338 5.35 -40.95 -24.29
C GLU A 338 6.12 -41.97 -23.43
N ILE A 339 5.97 -41.90 -22.10
CA ILE A 339 6.51 -42.89 -21.17
C ILE A 339 5.84 -44.24 -21.38
N ASP A 340 4.51 -44.27 -21.44
CA ASP A 340 3.75 -45.51 -21.62
C ASP A 340 4.08 -46.18 -22.96
N ASP A 341 4.25 -45.39 -24.03
CA ASP A 341 4.69 -45.87 -25.34
C ASP A 341 6.12 -46.44 -25.30
N LEU A 342 7.02 -45.82 -24.53
CA LEU A 342 8.40 -46.27 -24.39
C LEU A 342 8.51 -47.58 -23.60
N ILE A 343 7.77 -47.70 -22.50
CA ILE A 343 7.65 -48.92 -21.70
C ILE A 343 7.12 -50.05 -22.60
N THR A 344 6.00 -49.82 -23.27
CA THR A 344 5.35 -50.79 -24.16
C THR A 344 6.29 -51.24 -25.28
N TRP A 345 7.04 -50.32 -25.87
CA TRP A 345 8.01 -50.66 -26.92
C TRP A 345 9.18 -51.50 -26.37
N THR A 346 9.72 -51.13 -25.21
CA THR A 346 10.85 -51.84 -24.56
C THR A 346 10.47 -53.28 -24.22
N GLU A 347 9.26 -53.48 -23.67
CA GLU A 347 8.75 -54.81 -23.37
C GLU A 347 8.63 -55.68 -24.62
N ASN A 348 7.99 -55.16 -25.67
CA ASN A 348 7.69 -55.94 -26.87
C ASN A 348 8.91 -56.22 -27.74
N ASN A 349 9.93 -55.36 -27.72
CA ASN A 349 11.05 -55.43 -28.67
C ASN A 349 12.36 -55.87 -28.03
N ILE A 350 12.60 -55.55 -26.75
CA ILE A 350 13.85 -55.88 -26.08
C ILE A 350 13.63 -57.04 -25.11
N ASN A 351 12.71 -56.89 -24.17
CA ASN A 351 12.50 -57.91 -23.13
C ASN A 351 11.98 -59.21 -23.74
N GLN A 352 11.08 -59.14 -24.72
CA GLN A 352 10.61 -60.33 -25.43
C GLN A 352 11.75 -61.04 -26.18
N LYS A 353 12.60 -60.32 -26.91
CA LYS A 353 13.75 -60.93 -27.62
C LYS A 353 14.76 -61.52 -26.65
N LEU A 354 15.01 -60.85 -25.52
CA LEU A 354 15.87 -61.36 -24.46
C LEU A 354 15.32 -62.68 -23.89
N ASN A 355 14.01 -62.77 -23.66
CA ASN A 355 13.35 -64.01 -23.24
C ASN A 355 13.47 -65.12 -24.29
N ASP A 356 13.28 -64.80 -25.57
CA ASP A 356 13.44 -65.76 -26.66
C ASP A 356 14.88 -66.30 -26.71
N PHE A 357 15.89 -65.43 -26.62
CA PHE A 357 17.30 -65.85 -26.58
C PHE A 357 17.65 -66.69 -25.36
N ASN A 358 17.13 -66.33 -24.17
CA ASN A 358 17.30 -67.13 -22.96
C ASN A 358 16.63 -68.52 -23.09
N GLY A 359 15.46 -68.58 -23.74
CA GLY A 359 14.79 -69.83 -24.10
C GLY A 359 15.66 -70.68 -25.03
N PHE A 360 16.16 -70.10 -26.11
CA PHE A 360 17.07 -70.78 -27.03
C PHE A 360 18.34 -71.26 -26.33
N TYR A 361 18.96 -70.44 -25.49
CA TYR A 361 20.16 -70.82 -24.74
C TYR A 361 19.92 -72.04 -23.84
N THR A 362 18.76 -72.10 -23.20
CA THR A 362 18.35 -73.19 -22.32
C THR A 362 18.05 -74.46 -23.11
N GLU A 363 17.28 -74.37 -24.20
CA GLU A 363 17.01 -75.49 -25.10
C GLU A 363 18.30 -76.07 -25.68
N PHE A 364 19.24 -75.21 -26.10
CA PHE A 364 20.51 -75.63 -26.68
C PHE A 364 21.42 -76.32 -25.66
N GLY A 365 21.36 -75.91 -24.40
CA GLY A 365 22.10 -76.54 -23.31
C GLY A 365 21.56 -77.92 -22.90
N ALA A 366 20.27 -78.17 -23.10
CA ALA A 366 19.60 -79.41 -22.72
C ALA A 366 19.53 -80.46 -23.84
N ALA A 367 19.67 -80.05 -25.11
CA ALA A 367 19.54 -80.94 -26.27
C ALA A 367 20.76 -81.86 -26.47
N THR A 368 20.50 -83.11 -26.82
CA THR A 368 21.53 -84.08 -27.25
C THR A 368 22.04 -83.77 -28.67
N LEU A 369 23.26 -84.20 -29.01
CA LEU A 369 23.83 -84.06 -30.35
C LEU A 369 22.93 -84.62 -31.46
N GLU A 370 22.14 -85.64 -31.16
CA GLU A 370 21.21 -86.28 -32.11
C GLU A 370 19.93 -85.43 -32.32
N GLU A 371 19.42 -84.79 -31.26
CA GLU A 371 18.28 -83.86 -31.33
C GLU A 371 18.62 -82.56 -32.06
N ILE A 372 19.86 -82.05 -31.88
CA ILE A 372 20.37 -80.89 -32.62
C ILE A 372 20.50 -81.19 -34.12
N ARG A 373 20.87 -82.42 -34.48
CA ARG A 373 20.96 -82.89 -35.88
C ARG A 373 19.59 -83.06 -36.54
N ALA A 374 18.56 -83.43 -35.78
CA ALA A 374 17.20 -83.63 -36.30
C ALA A 374 16.41 -82.31 -36.42
N LYS A 375 16.69 -81.35 -35.54
CA LYS A 375 16.14 -80.00 -35.63
C LYS A 375 16.89 -79.25 -36.74
N ALA A 376 16.18 -78.83 -37.80
CA ALA A 376 16.66 -77.84 -38.80
C ALA A 376 17.11 -76.49 -38.19
N ILE A 377 17.15 -76.40 -36.87
CA ILE A 377 17.45 -75.25 -36.02
C ILE A 377 18.92 -74.85 -36.12
N PHE A 378 19.85 -75.80 -36.29
CA PHE A 378 21.26 -75.41 -36.43
C PHE A 378 21.51 -74.62 -37.73
N THR A 379 20.83 -75.01 -38.81
CA THR A 379 20.87 -74.29 -40.10
C THR A 379 20.10 -72.98 -40.04
N SER A 380 18.97 -72.90 -39.32
CA SER A 380 18.19 -71.65 -39.20
C SER A 380 18.76 -70.63 -38.22
N ILE A 381 19.60 -71.05 -37.26
CA ILE A 381 20.32 -70.15 -36.35
C ILE A 381 21.50 -69.48 -37.06
N LEU A 382 22.18 -70.19 -37.97
CA LEU A 382 23.32 -69.64 -38.73
C LEU A 382 22.92 -69.03 -40.08
N SER A 383 21.81 -69.45 -40.69
CA SER A 383 21.31 -68.80 -41.90
C SER A 383 20.75 -67.43 -41.56
N VAL A 384 20.78 -66.58 -42.59
CA VAL A 384 20.24 -65.21 -42.73
C VAL A 384 18.96 -64.91 -41.93
N SER A 385 18.18 -65.90 -41.49
CA SER A 385 17.04 -65.79 -40.58
C SER A 385 17.32 -65.22 -39.18
N MET A 386 18.48 -65.42 -38.54
CA MET A 386 18.81 -64.64 -37.32
C MET A 386 19.12 -63.18 -37.68
N LEU A 387 19.69 -62.94 -38.87
CA LEU A 387 19.85 -61.62 -39.44
C LEU A 387 18.49 -60.99 -39.73
N ASP A 388 17.52 -61.69 -40.33
CA ASP A 388 16.15 -61.20 -40.60
C ASP A 388 15.32 -61.10 -39.31
N TYR A 389 15.59 -61.91 -38.29
CA TYR A 389 14.91 -61.82 -36.99
C TYR A 389 15.42 -60.64 -36.13
N VAL A 390 16.68 -60.26 -36.33
CA VAL A 390 17.30 -59.07 -35.72
C VAL A 390 17.14 -57.81 -36.58
N SER A 391 17.10 -57.92 -37.92
CA SER A 391 17.03 -56.78 -38.86
C SER A 391 15.65 -56.54 -39.47
N GLY A 392 14.75 -57.52 -39.46
CA GLY A 392 13.45 -57.44 -40.14
C GLY A 392 12.36 -56.62 -39.43
N ASN A 393 12.65 -56.02 -38.26
CA ASN A 393 11.77 -55.04 -37.62
C ASN A 393 12.37 -54.29 -36.40
N PHE A 394 13.64 -54.52 -36.05
CA PHE A 394 14.25 -53.85 -34.91
C PHE A 394 14.88 -52.53 -35.35
N ASP A 395 14.04 -51.53 -35.62
CA ASP A 395 14.48 -50.17 -35.91
C ASP A 395 14.89 -49.45 -34.62
N PHE A 396 15.91 -49.99 -33.93
CA PHE A 396 16.46 -49.39 -32.72
C PHE A 396 16.98 -47.98 -33.01
N ILE A 397 17.66 -47.80 -34.14
CA ILE A 397 18.15 -46.49 -34.56
C ILE A 397 16.99 -45.54 -34.83
N GLY A 398 15.92 -45.94 -35.54
CA GLY A 398 14.77 -45.08 -35.79
C GLY A 398 13.88 -44.85 -34.56
N LYS A 399 13.79 -45.78 -33.61
CA LYS A 399 13.13 -45.53 -32.31
C LYS A 399 13.95 -44.57 -31.45
N VAL A 400 15.27 -44.74 -31.36
CA VAL A 400 16.18 -43.79 -30.70
C VAL A 400 16.14 -42.43 -31.41
N THR A 401 16.05 -42.38 -32.74
CA THR A 401 15.97 -41.13 -33.52
C THR A 401 14.60 -40.44 -33.38
N SER A 402 13.50 -41.17 -33.23
CA SER A 402 12.17 -40.58 -32.97
C SER A 402 12.00 -40.12 -31.51
N LEU A 403 12.61 -40.83 -30.56
CA LEU A 403 12.78 -40.38 -29.17
C LEU A 403 13.75 -39.22 -29.04
N TYR A 404 14.70 -39.06 -29.97
CA TYR A 404 15.57 -37.89 -30.05
C TYR A 404 14.81 -36.64 -30.49
N LEU A 405 13.72 -36.79 -31.27
CA LEU A 405 12.95 -35.71 -31.89
C LEU A 405 11.69 -35.26 -31.11
N SER A 406 11.13 -36.06 -30.19
CA SER A 406 9.94 -35.65 -29.41
C SER A 406 10.24 -34.77 -28.17
N PRO A 407 11.31 -34.99 -27.39
CA PRO A 407 11.69 -34.11 -26.28
C PRO A 407 12.39 -32.86 -26.79
N THR A 408 13.20 -32.98 -27.85
CA THR A 408 13.70 -31.78 -28.56
C THR A 408 12.56 -31.08 -29.29
N GLY A 409 11.45 -31.69 -29.66
CA GLY A 409 10.32 -30.95 -30.26
C GLY A 409 9.66 -29.97 -29.28
N TYR A 410 9.41 -30.38 -28.03
CA TYR A 410 8.86 -29.48 -27.02
C TYR A 410 9.91 -28.54 -26.42
N ILE A 411 11.16 -29.00 -26.26
CA ILE A 411 12.29 -28.17 -25.80
C ILE A 411 12.83 -27.25 -26.91
N SER A 412 12.67 -27.59 -28.20
CA SER A 412 12.98 -26.72 -29.35
C SER A 412 11.81 -25.84 -29.72
N VAL A 413 10.57 -26.17 -29.39
CA VAL A 413 9.49 -25.18 -29.46
C VAL A 413 9.63 -24.19 -28.31
N LEU A 414 10.03 -24.62 -27.11
CA LEU A 414 10.40 -23.73 -26.02
C LEU A 414 11.70 -22.94 -26.33
N ASN A 415 12.74 -23.59 -26.87
CA ASN A 415 13.98 -22.92 -27.29
C ASN A 415 13.80 -22.09 -28.55
N ASP A 416 13.01 -22.45 -29.56
CA ASP A 416 12.80 -21.60 -30.75
C ASP A 416 11.89 -20.43 -30.40
N THR A 417 10.90 -20.59 -29.52
CA THR A 417 10.14 -19.44 -28.97
C THR A 417 11.03 -18.53 -28.11
N ILE A 418 12.15 -19.04 -27.57
CA ILE A 418 13.10 -18.29 -26.72
C ILE A 418 14.36 -17.80 -27.50
N ILE A 419 14.76 -18.44 -28.61
CA ILE A 419 16.06 -18.25 -29.30
C ILE A 419 15.88 -17.79 -30.77
N THR A 420 14.71 -17.91 -31.40
CA THR A 420 14.50 -17.42 -32.79
C THR A 420 13.91 -16.02 -32.92
N ASP A 421 14.20 -15.13 -31.99
CA ASP A 421 14.36 -13.70 -32.32
C ASP A 421 15.52 -13.16 -31.47
N GLY A 422 16.59 -12.73 -32.14
CA GLY A 422 17.82 -12.33 -31.48
C GLY A 422 17.58 -11.24 -30.43
N TYR A 423 18.07 -11.45 -29.21
CA TYR A 423 18.44 -10.38 -28.27
C TYR A 423 17.47 -9.17 -28.22
N ASP A 424 16.16 -9.39 -28.10
CA ASP A 424 15.17 -8.41 -27.60
C ASP A 424 13.79 -9.06 -27.37
N THR A 425 13.63 -9.93 -26.37
CA THR A 425 12.31 -10.48 -26.01
C THR A 425 11.82 -9.91 -24.70
N SER A 426 11.41 -8.63 -24.74
CA SER A 426 10.59 -8.06 -23.68
C SER A 426 9.23 -8.77 -23.65
N VAL A 427 8.94 -9.53 -22.59
CA VAL A 427 7.64 -10.17 -22.39
C VAL A 427 6.81 -9.29 -21.48
N ALA A 428 5.72 -8.74 -22.02
CA ALA A 428 4.71 -8.05 -21.22
C ALA A 428 3.75 -9.08 -20.59
N THR A 429 3.62 -9.04 -19.27
CA THR A 429 2.75 -9.91 -18.48
C THR A 429 2.18 -9.14 -17.29
N THR A 430 1.38 -9.78 -16.43
CA THR A 430 0.90 -9.19 -15.17
C THR A 430 1.63 -9.77 -13.96
N LEU A 431 1.64 -9.06 -12.83
CA LEU A 431 2.22 -9.55 -11.57
C LEU A 431 1.52 -10.84 -11.08
N GLU A 432 0.21 -10.95 -11.29
CA GLU A 432 -0.54 -12.19 -10.99
C GLU A 432 -0.02 -13.38 -11.81
N ALA A 433 0.29 -13.18 -13.10
CA ALA A 433 0.88 -14.23 -13.93
C ALA A 433 2.32 -14.56 -13.48
N VAL A 434 3.12 -13.56 -13.08
CA VAL A 434 4.47 -13.78 -12.52
C VAL A 434 4.41 -14.66 -11.27
N LYS A 435 3.37 -14.51 -10.42
CA LYS A 435 3.17 -15.35 -9.23
C LYS A 435 3.11 -16.85 -9.55
N GLN A 436 2.47 -17.20 -10.67
CA GLN A 436 2.30 -18.61 -11.09
C GLN A 436 3.60 -19.20 -11.63
N VAL A 437 4.46 -18.37 -12.24
CA VAL A 437 5.67 -18.81 -12.92
C VAL A 437 6.92 -18.71 -12.03
N ASN A 438 7.02 -17.65 -11.23
CA ASN A 438 8.19 -17.35 -10.41
C ASN A 438 7.81 -16.61 -9.11
N ASN A 439 7.56 -17.39 -8.05
CA ASN A 439 7.17 -16.88 -6.72
C ASN A 439 8.27 -16.00 -6.08
N LEU A 440 9.55 -16.32 -6.29
CA LEU A 440 10.65 -15.50 -5.74
C LEU A 440 10.64 -14.10 -6.37
N LEU A 441 10.56 -14.01 -7.70
CA LEU A 441 10.49 -12.74 -8.41
C LEU A 441 9.22 -11.97 -8.06
N TYR A 442 8.09 -12.65 -7.91
CA TYR A 442 6.84 -12.06 -7.43
C TYR A 442 7.02 -11.36 -6.07
N ASN A 443 7.63 -12.02 -5.09
CA ASN A 443 7.86 -11.43 -3.77
C ASN A 443 8.88 -10.28 -3.83
N GLN A 444 9.91 -10.38 -4.69
CA GLN A 444 10.86 -9.28 -4.92
C GLN A 444 10.16 -8.05 -5.49
N ILE A 445 9.31 -8.22 -6.52
CA ILE A 445 8.54 -7.11 -7.11
C ILE A 445 7.63 -6.47 -6.07
N LYS A 446 6.91 -7.27 -5.27
CA LYS A 446 6.06 -6.74 -4.20
C LYS A 446 6.83 -5.95 -3.15
N GLN A 447 8.01 -6.44 -2.75
CA GLN A 447 8.87 -5.71 -1.81
C GLN A 447 9.34 -4.39 -2.41
N THR A 448 9.79 -4.39 -3.67
CA THR A 448 10.26 -3.15 -4.31
C THR A 448 9.13 -2.14 -4.54
N ILE A 449 7.90 -2.60 -4.81
CA ILE A 449 6.71 -1.74 -4.83
C ILE A 449 6.46 -1.11 -3.45
N ALA A 450 6.56 -1.90 -2.37
CA ALA A 450 6.39 -1.42 -0.99
C ALA A 450 7.50 -0.44 -0.56
N ASP A 451 8.71 -0.59 -1.10
CA ASP A 451 9.83 0.32 -0.83
C ASP A 451 9.65 1.71 -1.46
N VAL A 452 8.74 1.88 -2.42
CA VAL A 452 8.41 3.20 -2.99
C VAL A 452 7.53 3.98 -2.01
N PRO A 453 7.99 5.12 -1.47
CA PRO A 453 7.26 5.82 -0.42
C PRO A 453 6.04 6.57 -0.96
N MET A 454 4.89 6.38 -0.33
CA MET A 454 3.68 7.11 -0.68
C MET A 454 3.76 8.58 -0.27
N LEU A 455 3.54 9.46 -1.24
CA LEU A 455 3.52 10.90 -1.04
C LEU A 455 2.12 11.40 -0.68
N LEU A 456 1.96 12.02 0.49
CA LEU A 456 0.67 12.54 0.96
C LEU A 456 0.75 14.02 1.39
N PRO A 457 -0.31 14.81 1.18
CA PRO A 457 -0.45 16.14 1.78
C PRO A 457 -0.45 16.08 3.32
N PRO A 458 0.13 17.07 4.02
CA PRO A 458 0.31 17.01 5.47
C PRO A 458 -0.94 17.26 6.31
N SER A 459 -1.99 17.89 5.79
CA SER A 459 -3.16 18.36 6.57
C SER A 459 -3.75 17.32 7.51
N SER A 460 -3.86 16.07 7.07
CA SER A 460 -4.45 14.99 7.85
C SER A 460 -3.55 14.54 9.00
N ALA A 461 -2.23 14.51 8.78
CA ALA A 461 -1.25 14.27 9.83
C ALA A 461 -1.25 15.41 10.85
N ILE A 462 -1.34 16.66 10.39
CA ILE A 462 -1.42 17.85 11.24
C ILE A 462 -2.70 17.88 12.07
N ALA A 463 -3.85 17.48 11.51
CA ALA A 463 -5.08 17.33 12.27
C ALA A 463 -4.91 16.32 13.43
N GLY A 464 -4.17 15.23 13.18
CA GLY A 464 -3.82 14.26 14.22
C GLY A 464 -2.91 14.88 15.29
N VAL A 465 -1.91 15.67 14.87
CA VAL A 465 -1.05 16.43 15.79
C VAL A 465 -1.85 17.42 16.63
N TYR A 466 -2.83 18.13 16.06
CA TYR A 466 -3.70 19.04 16.81
C TYR A 466 -4.47 18.28 17.88
N ALA A 467 -5.13 17.18 17.52
CA ALA A 467 -5.84 16.34 18.48
C ALA A 467 -4.92 15.83 19.61
N ARG A 468 -3.73 15.34 19.25
CA ARG A 468 -2.75 14.85 20.23
C ARG A 468 -2.25 15.94 21.17
N VAL A 469 -1.90 17.12 20.64
CA VAL A 469 -1.40 18.25 21.44
C VAL A 469 -2.50 18.78 22.35
N ASP A 470 -3.71 18.95 21.84
CA ASP A 470 -4.84 19.41 22.62
C ASP A 470 -5.15 18.47 23.79
N ASN A 471 -5.16 17.15 23.55
CA ASN A 471 -5.44 16.14 24.58
C ASN A 471 -4.35 16.06 25.65
N SER A 472 -3.09 16.38 25.31
CA SER A 472 -1.95 16.23 26.22
C SER A 472 -1.53 17.52 26.92
N LEU A 473 -1.68 18.67 26.25
CA LEU A 473 -1.13 19.96 26.67
C LEU A 473 -2.16 21.10 26.66
N GLY A 474 -3.35 20.87 26.09
CA GLY A 474 -4.41 21.87 25.93
C GLY A 474 -4.29 22.69 24.64
N VAL A 475 -5.44 23.19 24.17
CA VAL A 475 -5.56 23.94 22.89
C VAL A 475 -4.77 25.25 22.85
N TRP A 476 -4.42 25.80 24.02
CA TRP A 476 -3.57 26.99 24.13
C TRP A 476 -2.09 26.71 23.83
N ARG A 477 -1.69 25.45 23.67
CA ARG A 477 -0.33 25.09 23.26
C ARG A 477 -0.18 25.13 21.74
N ALA A 478 0.92 25.72 21.26
CA ALA A 478 1.23 25.72 19.84
C ALA A 478 1.49 24.29 19.33
N PRO A 479 0.82 23.84 18.25
CA PRO A 479 1.02 22.51 17.65
C PRO A 479 2.27 22.46 16.75
N ALA A 480 3.40 22.91 17.29
CA ALA A 480 4.71 22.94 16.64
C ALA A 480 5.80 22.41 17.58
N ASN A 481 6.98 22.10 17.03
CA ASN A 481 8.03 21.35 17.70
C ASN A 481 7.53 19.95 18.14
N VAL A 482 6.75 19.31 17.28
CA VAL A 482 6.14 17.99 17.49
C VAL A 482 6.55 17.06 16.35
N SER A 483 6.97 15.85 16.68
CA SER A 483 7.37 14.84 15.69
C SER A 483 6.16 14.22 14.98
N LEU A 484 6.31 13.96 13.68
CA LEU A 484 5.33 13.23 12.90
C LEU A 484 5.60 11.72 12.96
N THR A 485 4.53 10.94 12.94
CA THR A 485 4.53 9.48 12.95
C THR A 485 4.05 8.98 11.59
N TYR A 486 4.52 7.81 11.15
CA TYR A 486 4.29 7.25 9.79
C TYR A 486 4.90 8.09 8.65
N VAL A 487 5.89 8.92 8.96
CA VAL A 487 6.61 9.77 8.01
C VAL A 487 8.07 9.36 7.95
N ILE A 488 8.56 9.07 6.75
CA ILE A 488 9.98 8.83 6.46
C ILE A 488 10.72 10.17 6.42
N ALA A 489 10.24 11.09 5.60
CA ALA A 489 10.84 12.41 5.39
C ALA A 489 9.83 13.39 4.76
N PRO A 490 10.03 14.71 4.89
CA PRO A 490 9.38 15.66 4.00
C PRO A 490 9.83 15.43 2.55
N SER A 491 8.95 15.70 1.58
CA SER A 491 9.28 15.57 0.15
C SER A 491 10.36 16.54 -0.30
N GLN A 492 10.36 17.73 0.30
CA GLN A 492 11.31 18.81 0.05
C GLN A 492 12.08 19.15 1.32
N ILE A 493 13.38 19.43 1.20
CA ILE A 493 14.18 19.89 2.33
C ILE A 493 14.06 21.41 2.41
N VAL A 494 13.49 21.91 3.51
CA VAL A 494 13.32 23.34 3.75
C VAL A 494 14.49 23.88 4.57
N SER A 495 15.27 24.81 3.99
CA SER A 495 16.37 25.50 4.68
C SER A 495 15.85 26.58 5.64
N ASN A 496 16.75 27.21 6.41
CA ASN A 496 16.35 28.30 7.30
C ASN A 496 15.94 29.54 6.50
N GLU A 497 16.62 29.78 5.39
CA GLU A 497 16.40 30.89 4.46
C GLU A 497 15.04 30.72 3.77
N ASP A 498 14.75 29.52 3.27
CA ASP A 498 13.45 29.19 2.68
C ASP A 498 12.31 29.40 3.69
N GLN A 499 12.49 28.89 4.91
CA GLN A 499 11.50 29.03 5.97
C GLN A 499 11.28 30.50 6.36
N GLY A 500 12.33 31.32 6.34
CA GLY A 500 12.22 32.77 6.57
C GLY A 500 11.19 33.40 5.64
N GLY A 501 11.30 33.10 4.34
CA GLY A 501 10.35 33.55 3.32
C GLY A 501 8.96 32.93 3.43
N MET A 502 8.80 31.76 4.06
CA MET A 502 7.49 31.14 4.34
C MET A 502 6.77 31.78 5.54
N ASN A 503 7.51 32.19 6.56
CA ASN A 503 6.98 32.71 7.81
C ASN A 503 6.31 34.08 7.66
N VAL A 504 6.90 35.02 6.91
CA VAL A 504 6.29 36.32 6.60
C VAL A 504 6.57 36.62 5.14
N ASP A 505 5.53 36.99 4.41
CA ASP A 505 5.64 37.54 3.07
C ASP A 505 5.49 39.06 3.14
N ASP A 506 6.48 39.80 2.64
CA ASP A 506 6.50 41.27 2.73
C ASP A 506 5.36 41.94 1.94
N VAL A 507 4.76 41.22 0.98
CA VAL A 507 3.71 41.76 0.10
C VAL A 507 2.32 41.34 0.57
N SER A 508 2.10 40.04 0.76
CA SER A 508 0.79 39.48 1.08
C SER A 508 0.50 39.35 2.57
N GLY A 509 1.54 39.39 3.43
CA GLY A 509 1.41 39.16 4.87
C GLY A 509 1.02 37.73 5.26
N LYS A 510 1.00 36.79 4.30
CA LYS A 510 0.54 35.40 4.47
C LYS A 510 1.66 34.47 4.91
N SER A 511 1.38 33.63 5.92
CA SER A 511 2.32 32.60 6.40
C SER A 511 1.99 31.21 5.88
N ILE A 512 3.03 30.38 5.77
CA ILE A 512 2.95 28.94 5.56
C ILE A 512 3.85 28.26 6.61
N ASN A 513 3.35 27.23 7.27
CA ASN A 513 4.10 26.51 8.30
C ASN A 513 4.96 25.41 7.66
N ALA A 514 6.24 25.41 8.00
CA ALA A 514 7.18 24.41 7.49
C ALA A 514 7.11 23.10 8.29
N ILE A 515 7.24 21.98 7.60
CA ILE A 515 7.56 20.67 8.18
C ILE A 515 9.01 20.36 7.80
N ARG A 516 9.84 20.05 8.81
CA ARG A 516 11.30 19.96 8.62
C ARG A 516 11.86 18.68 9.21
N ALA A 517 12.85 18.11 8.53
CA ALA A 517 13.66 17.02 9.06
C ALA A 517 14.82 17.58 9.87
N PHE A 518 15.03 17.05 11.06
CA PHE A 518 16.16 17.36 11.92
C PHE A 518 16.94 16.09 12.26
N THR A 519 18.25 16.14 12.09
CA THR A 519 19.14 15.03 12.46
C THR A 519 18.97 14.70 13.95
N GLY A 520 18.67 13.43 14.24
CA GLY A 520 18.47 12.94 15.61
C GLY A 520 17.09 13.24 16.24
N LYS A 521 16.23 14.03 15.58
CA LYS A 521 14.85 14.30 16.04
C LYS A 521 13.76 13.86 15.05
N GLY A 522 14.14 13.48 13.84
CA GLY A 522 13.21 13.07 12.79
C GLY A 522 12.47 14.26 12.15
N THR A 523 11.34 13.97 11.51
CA THR A 523 10.49 14.98 10.87
C THR A 523 9.57 15.65 11.89
N MET A 524 9.61 16.97 11.98
CA MET A 524 8.88 17.77 12.95
C MET A 524 8.05 18.87 12.30
N VAL A 525 6.89 19.15 12.87
CA VAL A 525 6.11 20.35 12.57
C VAL A 525 6.86 21.56 13.12
N TRP A 526 7.21 22.51 12.27
CA TRP A 526 8.13 23.61 12.61
C TRP A 526 7.55 24.99 12.27
N GLY A 527 6.28 25.20 12.58
CA GLY A 527 5.57 26.48 12.48
C GLY A 527 4.17 26.39 13.10
N ALA A 528 3.69 27.48 13.70
CA ALA A 528 2.37 27.54 14.33
C ALA A 528 1.63 28.86 14.03
N ARG A 529 1.80 29.39 12.81
CA ARG A 529 1.15 30.62 12.35
C ARG A 529 -0.13 30.32 11.59
N THR A 530 -1.14 31.18 11.76
CA THR A 530 -2.32 31.19 10.88
C THR A 530 -1.92 31.75 9.51
N LEU A 531 -2.83 31.75 8.53
CA LEU A 531 -2.61 32.45 7.27
C LEU A 531 -2.45 33.96 7.46
N ASP A 532 -2.89 34.53 8.58
CA ASP A 532 -2.73 35.95 8.91
C ASP A 532 -1.44 36.22 9.71
N GLY A 533 -0.32 35.82 9.12
CA GLY A 533 1.01 35.84 9.74
C GLY A 533 1.52 37.18 10.23
N ASN A 534 1.15 38.26 9.55
CA ASN A 534 1.58 39.61 9.89
C ASN A 534 0.68 40.27 10.97
N SER A 535 -0.39 39.60 11.41
CA SER A 535 -1.25 40.09 12.46
C SER A 535 -0.51 40.26 13.79
N ASN A 536 -0.91 41.23 14.60
CA ASN A 536 -0.45 41.33 15.99
C ASN A 536 -1.33 40.56 16.96
N GLU A 537 -2.56 40.24 16.56
CA GLU A 537 -3.57 39.57 17.38
C GLU A 537 -3.69 38.09 16.98
N TRP A 538 -3.92 37.83 15.69
CA TRP A 538 -4.34 36.52 15.19
C TRP A 538 -3.23 35.73 14.50
N ARG A 539 -1.97 36.08 14.79
CA ARG A 539 -0.78 35.46 14.18
C ARG A 539 -0.69 33.96 14.42
N PHE A 540 -1.06 33.51 15.61
CA PHE A 540 -0.75 32.16 16.08
C PHE A 540 -1.98 31.26 16.14
N ILE A 541 -1.78 30.01 15.72
CA ILE A 541 -2.82 28.98 15.65
C ILE A 541 -3.45 28.73 17.02
N ASN A 542 -2.61 28.54 18.05
CA ASN A 542 -3.08 28.26 19.42
C ASN A 542 -3.91 29.41 20.00
N VAL A 543 -3.58 30.65 19.65
CA VAL A 543 -4.34 31.82 20.08
C VAL A 543 -5.73 31.81 19.44
N ARG A 544 -5.84 31.69 18.11
CA ARG A 544 -7.14 31.66 17.44
C ARG A 544 -7.97 30.45 17.88
N ARG A 545 -7.38 29.26 17.96
CA ARG A 545 -8.10 28.04 18.36
C ARG A 545 -8.57 28.08 19.80
N PHE A 546 -7.81 28.68 20.72
CA PHE A 546 -8.28 28.90 22.09
C PHE A 546 -9.47 29.87 22.13
N TYR A 547 -9.47 30.93 21.32
CA TYR A 547 -10.63 31.82 21.20
C TYR A 547 -11.86 31.08 20.68
N ASN A 548 -11.76 30.31 19.59
CA ASN A 548 -12.88 29.48 19.11
C ASN A 548 -13.44 28.57 20.22
N PHE A 549 -12.55 27.87 20.93
CA PHE A 549 -12.92 26.99 22.04
C PHE A 549 -13.65 27.73 23.18
N ALA A 550 -13.11 28.88 23.61
CA ALA A 550 -13.67 29.66 24.71
C ALA A 550 -15.00 30.32 24.31
N GLU A 551 -15.09 30.88 23.10
CA GLU A 551 -16.30 31.49 22.54
C GLU A 551 -17.44 30.46 22.47
N GLU A 552 -17.17 29.28 21.90
CA GLU A 552 -18.20 28.24 21.75
C GLU A 552 -18.60 27.64 23.10
N SER A 553 -17.65 27.41 24.02
CA SER A 553 -17.96 26.94 25.38
C SER A 553 -18.87 27.92 26.13
N VAL A 554 -18.54 29.22 26.10
CA VAL A 554 -19.32 30.26 26.77
C VAL A 554 -20.70 30.43 26.11
N LYS A 555 -20.78 30.35 24.78
CA LYS A 555 -22.05 30.42 24.04
C LYS A 555 -22.99 29.29 24.46
N LYS A 556 -22.55 28.03 24.45
CA LYS A 556 -23.37 26.88 24.89
C LYS A 556 -23.77 26.99 26.37
N ALA A 557 -22.86 27.45 27.23
CA ALA A 557 -23.15 27.60 28.64
C ALA A 557 -24.12 28.75 28.96
N THR A 558 -24.17 29.78 28.12
CA THR A 558 -25.09 30.92 28.30
C THR A 558 -26.48 30.69 27.69
N GLU A 559 -26.67 29.67 26.85
CA GLU A 559 -27.95 29.33 26.21
C GLU A 559 -29.13 29.14 27.20
N PRO A 560 -28.99 28.45 28.35
CA PRO A 560 -30.08 28.31 29.32
C PRO A 560 -30.56 29.61 29.97
N PHE A 561 -29.80 30.72 29.80
CA PHE A 561 -30.18 32.04 30.29
C PHE A 561 -31.05 32.82 29.29
N VAL A 562 -31.19 32.33 28.06
CA VAL A 562 -32.12 32.91 27.08
C VAL A 562 -33.55 32.75 27.62
N PHE A 563 -34.33 33.83 27.55
CA PHE A 563 -35.67 33.96 28.15
C PHE A 563 -35.76 33.96 29.68
N GLN A 564 -34.64 34.03 30.41
CA GLN A 564 -34.68 34.37 31.84
C GLN A 564 -35.03 35.85 32.06
N SER A 565 -35.40 36.21 33.29
CA SER A 565 -35.61 37.61 33.67
C SER A 565 -34.33 38.41 33.45
N ASN A 566 -34.39 39.48 32.64
CA ASN A 566 -33.25 40.35 32.37
C ASN A 566 -33.02 41.33 33.54
N ASP A 567 -32.54 40.79 34.66
CA ASP A 567 -32.27 41.52 35.90
C ASP A 567 -30.84 41.29 36.43
N ALA A 568 -30.49 42.03 37.47
CA ALA A 568 -29.16 41.97 38.07
C ALA A 568 -28.77 40.59 38.62
N ASN A 569 -29.73 39.75 39.02
CA ASN A 569 -29.42 38.41 39.53
C ASN A 569 -28.94 37.52 38.39
N THR A 570 -29.65 37.55 37.25
CA THR A 570 -29.25 36.84 36.03
C THR A 570 -27.87 37.28 35.57
N TRP A 571 -27.61 38.60 35.60
CA TRP A 571 -26.30 39.13 35.18
C TRP A 571 -25.15 38.63 36.06
N VAL A 572 -25.34 38.59 37.38
CA VAL A 572 -24.32 38.10 38.33
C VAL A 572 -24.07 36.60 38.13
N MET A 573 -25.10 35.81 37.87
CA MET A 573 -24.95 34.38 37.59
C MET A 573 -24.13 34.13 36.31
N VAL A 574 -24.47 34.81 35.21
CA VAL A 574 -23.73 34.71 33.94
C VAL A 574 -22.28 35.16 34.12
N ARG A 575 -22.04 36.27 34.81
CA ARG A 575 -20.68 36.75 35.11
C ARG A 575 -19.88 35.70 35.88
N GLY A 576 -20.43 35.23 37.01
CA GLY A 576 -19.74 34.28 37.89
C GLY A 576 -19.44 32.95 37.19
N MET A 577 -20.33 32.48 36.33
CA MET A 577 -20.11 31.30 35.49
C MET A 577 -18.89 31.47 34.56
N ILE A 578 -18.84 32.58 33.81
CA ILE A 578 -17.76 32.85 32.85
C ILE A 578 -16.44 33.10 33.58
N GLU A 579 -16.45 33.87 34.67
CA GLU A 579 -15.26 34.14 35.49
C GLU A 579 -14.70 32.85 36.08
N SER A 580 -15.56 31.96 36.57
CA SER A 580 -15.16 30.64 37.10
C SER A 580 -14.48 29.79 36.03
N PHE A 581 -15.02 29.77 34.81
CA PHE A 581 -14.42 29.08 33.67
C PHE A 581 -13.05 29.63 33.29
N LEU A 582 -12.94 30.95 33.09
CA LEU A 582 -11.68 31.59 32.72
C LEU A 582 -10.63 31.47 33.82
N THR A 583 -11.05 31.45 35.10
CA THR A 583 -10.16 31.15 36.23
C THR A 583 -9.58 29.74 36.13
N GLN A 584 -10.37 28.75 35.72
CA GLN A 584 -9.88 27.38 35.52
C GLN A 584 -8.88 27.33 34.35
N GLN A 585 -9.16 28.03 33.25
CA GLN A 585 -8.23 28.12 32.11
C GLN A 585 -6.92 28.83 32.50
N TRP A 586 -6.98 29.89 33.30
CA TRP A 586 -5.79 30.57 33.83
C TRP A 586 -4.97 29.66 34.75
N LYS A 587 -5.61 28.91 35.66
CA LYS A 587 -4.93 27.92 36.51
C LYS A 587 -4.27 26.81 35.70
N ALA A 588 -4.83 26.44 34.56
CA ALA A 588 -4.25 25.47 33.61
C ALA A 588 -3.09 26.06 32.78
N GLY A 589 -2.82 27.36 32.88
CA GLY A 589 -1.75 28.05 32.15
C GLY A 589 -2.12 28.50 30.75
N ALA A 590 -3.41 28.54 30.41
CA ALA A 590 -3.89 28.97 29.10
C ALA A 590 -3.85 30.50 28.91
N LEU A 591 -4.06 31.23 30.00
CA LEU A 591 -4.10 32.68 30.03
C LEU A 591 -2.84 33.25 30.70
N ALA A 592 -2.27 34.29 30.10
CA ALA A 592 -1.11 35.02 30.58
C ALA A 592 -1.52 36.08 31.61
N GLY A 593 -0.74 36.21 32.69
CA GLY A 593 -0.98 37.19 33.75
C GLY A 593 -0.61 36.63 35.11
N ALA A 594 -0.06 37.46 35.99
CA ALA A 594 0.31 37.03 37.35
C ALA A 594 -0.92 36.90 38.28
N SER A 595 -2.03 37.54 37.92
CA SER A 595 -3.33 37.44 38.60
C SER A 595 -4.46 37.32 37.59
N THR A 596 -5.64 36.91 38.05
CA THR A 596 -6.85 36.76 37.23
C THR A 596 -7.26 38.05 36.55
N GLU A 597 -7.10 39.20 37.21
CA GLU A 597 -7.49 40.53 36.70
C GLU A 597 -6.57 41.01 35.56
N GLN A 598 -5.32 40.51 35.52
CA GLN A 598 -4.42 40.75 34.39
C GLN A 598 -4.70 39.80 33.23
N ALA A 599 -5.21 38.60 33.53
CA ALA A 599 -5.40 37.53 32.56
C ALA A 599 -6.72 37.64 31.79
N PHE A 600 -7.80 38.05 32.45
CA PHE A 600 -9.09 38.24 31.81
C PHE A 600 -9.97 39.25 32.57
N TYR A 601 -11.04 39.70 31.93
CA TYR A 601 -12.12 40.43 32.57
C TYR A 601 -13.47 40.01 31.98
N VAL A 602 -14.51 40.09 32.80
CA VAL A 602 -15.91 39.89 32.37
C VAL A 602 -16.73 41.06 32.91
N LYS A 603 -17.27 41.88 32.01
CA LYS A 603 -18.13 43.00 32.39
C LYS A 603 -19.56 42.73 31.94
N ILE A 604 -20.49 43.00 32.85
CA ILE A 604 -21.92 42.95 32.60
C ILE A 604 -22.64 43.84 33.61
N GLY A 605 -23.53 44.70 33.13
CA GLY A 605 -24.42 45.47 33.99
C GLY A 605 -24.89 46.80 33.37
N LEU A 606 -25.94 47.36 33.97
CA LEU A 606 -26.48 48.68 33.63
C LEU A 606 -25.46 49.78 33.93
N GLY A 607 -25.15 50.61 32.93
CA GLY A 607 -24.13 51.65 33.03
C GLY A 607 -22.69 51.15 32.92
N SER A 608 -22.48 49.83 32.75
CA SER A 608 -21.18 49.23 32.43
C SER A 608 -21.12 48.80 30.97
N THR A 609 -21.96 47.83 30.58
CA THR A 609 -22.02 47.29 29.21
C THR A 609 -23.37 47.53 28.54
N MET A 610 -24.41 47.83 29.32
CA MET A 610 -25.78 48.01 28.84
C MET A 610 -26.33 49.38 29.22
N THR A 611 -27.17 49.93 28.34
CA THR A 611 -28.02 51.09 28.60
C THR A 611 -29.40 50.66 29.09
N THR A 612 -30.21 51.60 29.57
CA THR A 612 -31.62 51.32 29.89
C THR A 612 -32.40 50.87 28.67
N GLN A 613 -32.06 51.38 27.47
CA GLN A 613 -32.69 50.97 26.22
C GLN A 613 -32.38 49.51 25.88
N ASP A 614 -31.14 49.06 26.06
CA ASP A 614 -30.77 47.66 25.82
C ASP A 614 -31.61 46.70 26.67
N ILE A 615 -31.86 47.05 27.94
CA ILE A 615 -32.70 46.24 28.84
C ILE A 615 -34.16 46.22 28.38
N LEU A 616 -34.70 47.39 27.98
CA LEU A 616 -36.08 47.49 27.47
C LEU A 616 -36.26 46.72 26.15
N GLU A 617 -35.22 46.64 25.34
CA GLU A 617 -35.18 45.82 24.12
C GLU A 617 -34.87 44.33 24.40
N GLY A 618 -34.69 43.94 25.65
CA GLY A 618 -34.43 42.55 26.05
C GLY A 618 -33.01 42.06 25.74
N ARG A 619 -32.05 42.96 25.52
CA ARG A 619 -30.64 42.63 25.26
C ARG A 619 -29.86 42.49 26.56
N MET A 620 -29.01 41.48 26.62
CA MET A 620 -28.01 41.30 27.68
C MET A 620 -26.62 41.29 27.03
N ILE A 621 -25.80 42.31 27.31
CA ILE A 621 -24.49 42.50 26.67
C ILE A 621 -23.38 42.15 27.67
N VAL A 622 -22.58 41.14 27.34
CA VAL A 622 -21.44 40.69 28.13
C VAL A 622 -20.16 41.01 27.37
N GLU A 623 -19.25 41.76 27.98
CA GLU A 623 -17.94 42.07 27.41
C GLU A 623 -16.89 41.20 28.09
N ILE A 624 -16.20 40.37 27.30
CA ILE A 624 -15.20 39.40 27.78
C ILE A 624 -13.87 39.72 27.11
N GLY A 625 -12.83 39.94 27.90
CA GLY A 625 -11.46 40.04 27.41
C GLY A 625 -10.58 38.97 28.03
N MET A 626 -9.68 38.37 27.24
CA MET A 626 -8.75 37.35 27.71
C MET A 626 -7.38 37.50 27.06
N ALA A 627 -6.32 37.27 27.83
CA ALA A 627 -4.93 37.35 27.39
C ALA A 627 -4.37 35.94 27.20
N VAL A 628 -4.49 35.38 26.01
CA VAL A 628 -4.01 34.00 25.71
C VAL A 628 -2.48 33.97 25.61
N VAL A 629 -1.87 32.89 26.13
CA VAL A 629 -0.41 32.70 26.07
C VAL A 629 0.08 32.62 24.62
N ARG A 630 1.13 33.39 24.30
CA ARG A 630 1.80 33.39 22.99
C ARG A 630 3.02 32.45 23.01
N PRO A 631 3.30 31.71 21.92
CA PRO A 631 4.48 30.87 21.84
C PRO A 631 5.77 31.69 21.67
N ALA A 632 6.88 31.16 22.18
CA ALA A 632 8.22 31.69 21.90
C ALA A 632 8.77 31.05 20.61
N GLU A 633 8.65 31.74 19.48
CA GLU A 633 9.18 31.26 18.18
C GLU A 633 10.70 31.45 18.04
N PHE A 634 11.29 32.45 18.71
CA PHE A 634 12.70 32.80 18.56
C PHE A 634 13.41 32.77 19.91
N ILE A 635 14.57 32.11 19.96
CA ILE A 635 15.48 32.13 21.11
C ILE A 635 16.82 32.70 20.61
N ILE A 636 17.20 33.86 21.14
CA ILE A 636 18.44 34.57 20.75
C ILE A 636 19.45 34.43 21.89
N LEU A 637 20.49 33.63 21.69
CA LEU A 637 21.58 33.46 22.66
C LEU A 637 22.65 34.54 22.43
N LYS A 638 22.85 35.42 23.42
CA LYS A 638 23.87 36.47 23.39
C LYS A 638 25.02 36.09 24.30
N PHE A 639 26.11 35.58 23.73
CA PHE A 639 27.32 35.26 24.46
C PHE A 639 28.17 36.51 24.66
N THR A 640 28.63 36.74 25.89
CA THR A 640 29.65 37.75 26.21
C THR A 640 30.84 37.07 26.87
N HIS A 641 32.05 37.43 26.45
CA HIS A 641 33.25 36.97 27.15
C HIS A 641 33.42 37.81 28.42
N LYS A 642 33.09 37.22 29.57
CA LYS A 642 33.36 37.84 30.87
C LYS A 642 34.84 37.64 31.21
N MET A 643 35.61 38.73 31.26
CA MET A 643 37.00 38.66 31.74
C MET A 643 37.04 38.18 33.18
N GLN A 644 38.07 37.39 33.51
CA GLN A 644 38.30 36.89 34.86
C GLN A 644 38.51 38.09 35.80
N GLU A 645 37.65 38.23 36.80
CA GLU A 645 37.84 39.22 37.86
C GLU A 645 39.04 38.76 38.69
N LEU A 646 40.15 39.49 38.60
CA LEU A 646 41.37 39.26 39.40
C LEU A 646 41.18 39.77 40.83
#